data_AF-A0A8W8IN09-F1
#
_entry.id   AF-A0A8W8IN09-F1
#
_cell.length_a   1.000
_cell.length_b   1.000
_cell.length_c   1.000
_cell.angle_alpha   90.00
_cell.angle_beta   90.00
_cell.angle_gamma   90.00
#
_symmetry.space_group_name_H-M   'P 1'
#
loop_
_entity.id
_entity.type
_entity.pdbx_description
1 polymer ?
#
loop_
_entity_poly.entity_id
_entity_poly.type
_entity_poly.pdbx_seq_one_letter_code
_entity_poly.pdbx_strand_id
1 'polypeptide(L)'
;MARTGYSEVTSILFAGMQRRSREMEGSYTKVLLVSANVGSIFEDPEHMLKLWLKEFLKCVSYYEPEFVALHCQEVGGKNYEASMQHVNQFVKAMLGCEELQKYDRARVFLDEDYTAADKFTALGNLYFIHESLEDVSIWDFVECKFITVEGREVLSGNIENVQIKEKAKFPQDFFPEFKWSRKGFIRTRWNVKNCLYDLVNIHLFHDASNIVAMQRSPSVYSDNRKAAFLHTLQRFEQDQYDKVPMFIFGDFNFRLDINLLVQDLTAKTKSQQIKGKKDQVAKIVYTEEGNGKVVLTVETKGFDHHEKHSEVFLKRAKSLQRYDMEMQSYKDKVSEFEISFPPSYPFCEDVNDGLSYMKTRCPSWCDRILMSQSAKNIIVIDEKHKPRYDIIGRETCMGDHKPVYLYLNLKRSQGKETPTKSILKSTLSGTLSINGEPVQVEDINDINIHDYSSFANEQALLPEFKNSIRLKSSPAKPSMDFLTDGSPVKRRSSFVEIAKQVVSMEKVLMHWPRPRTRPRSRHHSSSSEDMNDTESEEDSNRNKIPVHSDSGSTTQSDLSPSLSPQNMTPDRQLTGGGLLTTEAVEHDDVVLSVVTSNSLHEHDGYVKKEQDGCTVDEPTENSALMKNGEGKESKVESAESSRRLCPCSCVLL
;
A
#
# COMPACT_ATOMS: atom_id res chain seq x y z
N MET A 1 7.74 9.87 71.33
CA MET A 1 7.36 8.91 70.26
C MET A 1 6.91 9.63 68.98
N ALA A 2 7.66 10.60 68.45
CA ALA A 2 7.14 11.51 67.41
C ALA A 2 8.11 11.77 66.22
N ARG A 3 9.06 10.87 65.95
CA ARG A 3 10.01 10.99 64.83
C ARG A 3 10.14 9.74 63.94
N THR A 4 9.53 8.62 64.30
CA THR A 4 9.56 7.38 63.51
C THR A 4 8.46 7.31 62.44
N GLY A 5 7.22 7.69 62.77
CA GLY A 5 6.08 7.52 61.86
C GLY A 5 6.12 8.33 60.55
N TYR A 6 6.94 9.39 60.46
CA TYR A 6 7.00 10.22 59.25
C TYR A 6 7.73 9.55 58.08
N SER A 7 8.80 8.77 58.30
CA SER A 7 9.47 8.07 57.19
C SER A 7 8.64 6.91 56.67
N GLU A 8 7.95 6.20 57.58
CA GLU A 8 7.12 5.04 57.28
C GLU A 8 5.85 5.41 56.47
N VAL A 9 5.15 6.48 56.85
CA VAL A 9 4.03 7.00 56.04
C VAL A 9 4.51 7.49 54.67
N THR A 10 5.67 8.14 54.58
CA THR A 10 6.21 8.65 53.31
C THR A 10 6.66 7.51 52.38
N SER A 11 7.26 6.44 52.91
CA SER A 11 7.65 5.27 52.12
C SER A 11 6.45 4.43 51.68
N ILE A 12 5.42 4.31 52.52
CA ILE A 12 4.14 3.67 52.14
C ILE A 12 3.44 4.46 51.03
N LEU A 13 3.45 5.81 51.10
CA LEU A 13 2.91 6.65 50.02
C LEU A 13 3.71 6.51 48.72
N PHE A 14 5.05 6.51 48.76
CA PHE A 14 5.89 6.29 47.59
C PHE A 14 5.68 4.89 46.98
N ALA A 15 5.64 3.84 47.81
CA ALA A 15 5.35 2.47 47.37
C ALA A 15 3.93 2.32 46.81
N GLY A 16 2.95 3.04 47.37
CA GLY A 16 1.58 3.11 46.84
C GLY A 16 1.50 3.85 45.50
N MET A 17 2.28 4.91 45.31
CA MET A 17 2.40 5.61 44.03
C MET A 17 3.12 4.76 42.97
N GLN A 18 4.18 4.04 43.34
CA GLN A 18 4.89 3.10 42.46
C GLN A 18 4.08 1.83 42.13
N ARG A 19 3.21 1.37 43.04
CA ARG A 19 2.20 0.34 42.72
C ARG A 19 1.18 0.89 41.74
N ARG A 20 0.57 2.05 42.00
CA ARG A 20 -0.40 2.67 41.08
C ARG A 20 0.18 2.98 39.70
N SER A 21 1.47 3.36 39.60
CA SER A 21 2.09 3.55 38.28
C SER A 21 2.23 2.21 37.54
N ARG A 22 2.69 1.14 38.21
CA ARG A 22 2.80 -0.21 37.62
C ARG A 22 1.44 -0.84 37.29
N GLU A 23 0.42 -0.60 38.11
CA GLU A 23 -0.97 -1.02 37.87
C GLU A 23 -1.56 -0.34 36.62
N MET A 24 -1.24 0.94 36.40
CA MET A 24 -1.60 1.67 35.17
C MET A 24 -0.80 1.18 33.95
N GLU A 25 0.50 0.95 34.12
CA GLU A 25 1.43 0.51 33.06
C GLU A 25 1.12 -0.91 32.56
N GLY A 26 0.55 -1.77 33.41
CA GLY A 26 0.01 -3.10 33.04
C GLY A 26 -1.43 -3.13 32.51
N SER A 27 -2.08 -1.98 32.32
CA SER A 27 -3.51 -1.89 31.93
C SER A 27 -3.77 -1.81 30.42
N TYR A 28 -2.72 -1.61 29.61
CA TYR A 28 -2.81 -1.51 28.16
C TYR A 28 -1.61 -2.16 27.45
N THR A 29 -1.65 -2.15 26.12
CA THR A 29 -0.55 -2.51 25.21
C THR A 29 -0.23 -1.34 24.31
N LYS A 30 1.05 -0.95 24.18
CA LYS A 30 1.52 0.02 23.18
C LYS A 30 1.53 -0.64 21.80
N VAL A 31 0.74 -0.13 20.84
CA VAL A 31 0.61 -0.73 19.49
C VAL A 31 0.94 0.29 18.40
N LEU A 32 1.72 -0.14 17.41
CA LEU A 32 2.02 0.61 16.19
C LEU A 32 1.49 -0.16 14.98
N LEU A 33 0.45 0.36 14.33
CA LEU A 33 -0.06 -0.13 13.04
C LEU A 33 0.55 0.71 11.91
N VAL A 34 1.01 0.09 10.82
CA VAL A 34 1.65 0.77 9.68
C VAL A 34 1.15 0.18 8.36
N SER A 35 0.62 1.04 7.48
CA SER A 35 0.36 0.77 6.06
C SER A 35 1.55 1.22 5.23
N ALA A 36 2.00 0.42 4.28
CA ALA A 36 3.06 0.80 3.34
C ALA A 36 2.93 0.07 1.99
N ASN A 37 2.50 0.78 0.94
CA ASN A 37 2.86 0.33 -0.41
C ASN A 37 4.39 0.47 -0.54
N VAL A 38 5.06 -0.66 -0.81
CA VAL A 38 6.53 -0.79 -0.84
C VAL A 38 7.04 -0.98 -2.28
N GLY A 39 6.21 -0.73 -3.29
CA GLY A 39 6.49 -0.98 -4.70
C GLY A 39 7.84 -0.44 -5.18
N SER A 40 8.20 0.79 -4.80
CA SER A 40 9.44 1.47 -5.21
C SER A 40 10.72 0.93 -4.53
N ILE A 41 10.65 0.41 -3.30
CA ILE A 41 11.87 0.02 -2.55
C ILE A 41 12.53 -1.24 -3.12
N PHE A 42 11.79 -2.01 -3.93
CA PHE A 42 12.28 -3.16 -4.68
C PHE A 42 12.77 -2.79 -6.09
N GLU A 43 12.66 -1.51 -6.50
CA GLU A 43 13.25 -0.98 -7.74
C GLU A 43 14.58 -0.24 -7.48
N ASP A 44 14.75 0.36 -6.28
CA ASP A 44 16.05 0.80 -5.75
C ASP A 44 16.32 0.23 -4.33
N PRO A 45 16.69 -1.06 -4.24
CA PRO A 45 17.09 -1.68 -2.99
C PRO A 45 18.47 -1.23 -2.48
N GLU A 46 19.20 -0.39 -3.24
CA GLU A 46 20.50 0.13 -2.81
C GLU A 46 20.36 1.44 -2.02
N HIS A 47 19.51 2.39 -2.41
CA HIS A 47 19.41 3.69 -1.73
C HIS A 47 18.05 3.88 -1.06
N MET A 48 16.95 3.74 -1.81
CA MET A 48 15.60 3.96 -1.30
C MET A 48 15.24 3.02 -0.15
N LEU A 49 15.54 1.72 -0.24
CA LEU A 49 15.35 0.77 0.86
C LEU A 49 16.09 1.18 2.14
N LYS A 50 17.32 1.72 2.03
CA LYS A 50 18.10 2.18 3.20
C LYS A 50 17.48 3.42 3.85
N LEU A 51 16.92 4.34 3.07
CA LEU A 51 16.19 5.51 3.57
C LEU A 51 14.88 5.11 4.25
N TRP A 52 14.12 4.20 3.62
CA TRP A 52 12.85 3.68 4.12
C TRP A 52 13.03 3.00 5.48
N LEU A 53 13.99 2.07 5.58
CA LEU A 53 14.31 1.35 6.82
C LEU A 53 14.71 2.31 7.93
N LYS A 54 15.57 3.28 7.64
CA LYS A 54 16.04 4.27 8.63
C LYS A 54 14.89 5.05 9.26
N GLU A 55 13.96 5.58 8.47
CA GLU A 55 12.84 6.37 8.99
C GLU A 55 11.76 5.48 9.64
N PHE A 56 11.57 4.24 9.16
CA PHE A 56 10.71 3.25 9.84
C PHE A 56 11.25 2.86 11.23
N LEU A 57 12.52 2.46 11.32
CA LEU A 57 13.14 2.02 12.59
C LEU A 57 13.23 3.19 13.58
N LYS A 58 13.51 4.41 13.12
CA LYS A 58 13.38 5.66 13.90
C LYS A 58 11.96 5.88 14.44
N CYS A 59 10.92 5.54 13.69
CA CYS A 59 9.53 5.62 14.17
C CYS A 59 9.28 4.57 15.28
N VAL A 60 9.72 3.33 15.09
CA VAL A 60 9.67 2.27 16.11
C VAL A 60 10.43 2.68 17.38
N SER A 61 11.65 3.19 17.26
CA SER A 61 12.48 3.65 18.38
C SER A 61 11.91 4.88 19.11
N TYR A 62 11.14 5.73 18.43
CA TYR A 62 10.50 6.89 19.05
C TYR A 62 9.27 6.50 19.90
N TYR A 63 8.50 5.50 19.46
CA TYR A 63 7.28 5.06 20.14
C TYR A 63 7.47 3.89 21.11
N GLU A 64 8.55 3.11 20.97
CA GLU A 64 8.82 1.87 21.70
C GLU A 64 7.57 0.96 21.84
N PRO A 65 6.88 0.60 20.75
CA PRO A 65 5.67 -0.23 20.82
C PRO A 65 5.97 -1.63 21.37
N GLU A 66 5.02 -2.23 22.06
CA GLU A 66 5.10 -3.63 22.47
C GLU A 66 4.68 -4.58 21.33
N PHE A 67 3.85 -4.09 20.42
CA PHE A 67 3.36 -4.81 19.24
C PHE A 67 3.42 -3.90 18.01
N VAL A 68 4.13 -4.33 16.96
CA VAL A 68 4.17 -3.68 15.64
C VAL A 68 3.43 -4.53 14.63
N ALA A 69 2.57 -3.92 13.82
CA ALA A 69 1.99 -4.52 12.64
C ALA A 69 2.30 -3.66 11.41
N LEU A 70 3.15 -4.18 10.53
CA LEU A 70 3.47 -3.58 9.24
C LEU A 70 2.74 -4.35 8.14
N HIS A 71 1.83 -3.69 7.44
CA HIS A 71 1.06 -4.20 6.30
C HIS A 71 1.60 -3.59 5.01
N CYS A 72 2.29 -4.44 4.25
CA CYS A 72 2.91 -4.11 2.98
C CYS A 72 1.98 -4.41 1.80
N GLN A 73 2.00 -3.55 0.79
CA GLN A 73 1.38 -3.74 -0.53
C GLN A 73 2.46 -3.65 -1.62
N GLU A 74 2.28 -4.34 -2.74
CA GLU A 74 3.29 -4.46 -3.81
C GLU A 74 4.63 -5.08 -3.35
N VAL A 75 4.55 -6.16 -2.56
CA VAL A 75 5.70 -7.04 -2.27
C VAL A 75 6.31 -7.55 -3.58
N GLY A 76 7.63 -7.50 -3.67
CA GLY A 76 8.38 -7.77 -4.90
C GLY A 76 8.45 -6.59 -5.87
N GLY A 77 7.64 -5.54 -5.69
CA GLY A 77 7.70 -4.31 -6.45
C GLY A 77 6.62 -4.13 -7.53
N LYS A 78 6.76 -3.03 -8.29
CA LYS A 78 5.92 -2.75 -9.46
C LYS A 78 6.21 -3.79 -10.56
N ASN A 79 7.49 -4.02 -10.86
CA ASN A 79 7.99 -5.06 -11.76
C ASN A 79 8.28 -6.39 -11.01
N TYR A 80 7.26 -6.93 -10.33
CA TYR A 80 7.39 -7.98 -9.30
C TYR A 80 8.20 -9.22 -9.72
N GLU A 81 8.08 -9.71 -10.95
CA GLU A 81 8.76 -10.94 -11.41
C GLU A 81 10.29 -10.83 -11.37
N ALA A 82 10.81 -9.66 -11.75
CA ALA A 82 12.24 -9.37 -11.78
C ALA A 82 12.80 -8.97 -10.42
N SER A 83 11.98 -8.30 -9.59
CA SER A 83 12.40 -7.73 -8.32
C SER A 83 12.09 -8.58 -7.08
N MET A 84 11.36 -9.71 -7.20
CA MET A 84 11.02 -10.61 -6.07
C MET A 84 12.26 -11.08 -5.28
N GLN A 85 13.39 -11.30 -5.95
CA GLN A 85 14.68 -11.63 -5.33
C GLN A 85 15.14 -10.64 -4.25
N HIS A 86 14.69 -9.37 -4.31
CA HIS A 86 15.03 -8.34 -3.34
C HIS A 86 14.20 -8.40 -2.04
N VAL A 87 13.11 -9.17 -2.00
CA VAL A 87 12.29 -9.37 -0.78
C VAL A 87 13.11 -10.04 0.33
N ASN A 88 14.02 -10.96 -0.02
CA ASN A 88 14.98 -11.55 0.92
C ASN A 88 15.87 -10.50 1.59
N GLN A 89 16.33 -9.47 0.86
CA GLN A 89 17.15 -8.38 1.41
C GLN A 89 16.34 -7.51 2.39
N PHE A 90 15.09 -7.19 2.05
CA PHE A 90 14.17 -6.47 2.94
C PHE A 90 13.93 -7.24 4.25
N VAL A 91 13.62 -8.54 4.17
CA VAL A 91 13.36 -9.38 5.34
C VAL A 91 14.60 -9.56 6.22
N LYS A 92 15.78 -9.75 5.63
CA LYS A 92 17.06 -9.76 6.38
C LYS A 92 17.29 -8.48 7.16
N ALA A 93 17.12 -7.33 6.51
CA ALA A 93 17.34 -6.04 7.14
C ALA A 93 16.35 -5.79 8.30
N MET A 94 15.09 -6.19 8.13
CA MET A 94 14.08 -6.12 9.20
C MET A 94 14.38 -7.08 10.36
N LEU A 95 14.75 -8.34 10.09
CA LEU A 95 15.04 -9.34 11.14
C LEU A 95 16.42 -9.20 11.81
N GLY A 96 17.32 -8.40 11.23
CA GLY A 96 18.70 -8.22 11.67
C GLY A 96 19.06 -6.86 12.26
N CYS A 97 18.16 -5.86 12.20
CA CYS A 97 18.43 -4.51 12.72
C CYS A 97 18.51 -4.47 14.26
N GLU A 98 19.28 -3.52 14.80
CA GLU A 98 19.54 -3.42 16.24
C GLU A 98 18.30 -2.96 17.02
N GLU A 99 17.52 -2.07 16.40
CA GLU A 99 16.28 -1.49 16.94
C GLU A 99 15.18 -2.54 17.19
N LEU A 100 15.22 -3.69 16.47
CA LEU A 100 14.28 -4.79 16.64
C LEU A 100 14.84 -5.98 17.44
N GLN A 101 16.06 -5.91 18.01
CA GLN A 101 16.65 -7.03 18.78
C GLN A 101 15.83 -7.46 20.01
N LYS A 102 15.04 -6.55 20.61
CA LYS A 102 14.16 -6.88 21.74
C LYS A 102 12.82 -7.50 21.34
N TYR A 103 12.56 -7.65 20.04
CA TYR A 103 11.33 -8.27 19.53
C TYR A 103 11.62 -9.75 19.30
N ASP A 104 11.57 -10.51 20.40
CA ASP A 104 11.96 -11.92 20.49
C ASP A 104 11.08 -12.84 19.65
N ARG A 105 9.89 -12.34 19.28
CA ARG A 105 8.87 -13.03 18.49
C ARG A 105 8.46 -12.20 17.28
N ALA A 106 8.29 -12.89 16.16
CA ALA A 106 7.80 -12.28 14.92
C ALA A 106 6.93 -13.25 14.12
N ARG A 107 5.98 -12.71 13.36
CA ARG A 107 5.23 -13.46 12.34
C ARG A 107 5.21 -12.68 11.05
N VAL A 108 5.81 -13.25 10.01
CA VAL A 108 5.95 -12.66 8.69
C VAL A 108 5.21 -13.54 7.68
N PHE A 109 4.34 -12.92 6.88
CA PHE A 109 3.62 -13.54 5.78
C PHE A 109 3.93 -12.76 4.51
N LEU A 110 4.37 -13.43 3.44
CA LEU A 110 4.76 -12.79 2.19
C LEU A 110 4.16 -13.57 1.03
N ASP A 111 3.19 -12.95 0.35
CA ASP A 111 2.56 -13.51 -0.83
C ASP A 111 3.45 -13.23 -2.05
N GLU A 112 4.41 -14.13 -2.31
CA GLU A 112 5.47 -13.96 -3.33
C GLU A 112 5.26 -14.86 -4.55
N ASP A 113 4.33 -15.82 -4.49
CA ASP A 113 4.05 -16.74 -5.59
C ASP A 113 3.21 -16.10 -6.71
N TYR A 114 3.88 -15.30 -7.53
CA TYR A 114 3.32 -14.73 -8.75
C TYR A 114 2.95 -15.77 -9.82
N THR A 115 3.39 -17.02 -9.67
CA THR A 115 3.04 -18.11 -10.61
C THR A 115 1.63 -18.66 -10.35
N ALA A 116 1.09 -18.46 -9.13
CA ALA A 116 -0.31 -18.69 -8.78
C ALA A 116 -1.19 -17.47 -9.13
N ALA A 117 -1.22 -17.09 -10.42
CA ALA A 117 -1.82 -15.83 -10.89
C ALA A 117 -3.32 -15.65 -10.53
N ASP A 118 -4.06 -16.73 -10.27
CA ASP A 118 -5.45 -16.71 -9.82
C ASP A 118 -5.61 -16.29 -8.34
N LYS A 119 -4.55 -16.40 -7.52
CA LYS A 119 -4.57 -16.16 -6.07
C LYS A 119 -3.55 -15.12 -5.58
N PHE A 120 -2.57 -14.77 -6.41
CA PHE A 120 -1.51 -13.81 -6.09
C PHE A 120 -2.06 -12.39 -5.82
N THR A 121 -1.56 -11.77 -4.76
CA THR A 121 -1.95 -10.43 -4.27
C THR A 121 -0.77 -9.50 -4.00
N ALA A 122 0.48 -9.99 -3.99
CA ALA A 122 1.66 -9.20 -3.61
C ALA A 122 1.49 -8.46 -2.26
N LEU A 123 0.78 -9.06 -1.31
CA LEU A 123 0.57 -8.54 0.05
C LEU A 123 1.57 -9.15 1.02
N GLY A 124 2.05 -8.35 1.97
CA GLY A 124 2.94 -8.79 3.04
C GLY A 124 2.48 -8.31 4.40
N ASN A 125 2.56 -9.15 5.44
CA ASN A 125 2.26 -8.77 6.81
C ASN A 125 3.46 -9.11 7.70
N LEU A 126 4.06 -8.13 8.35
CA LEU A 126 5.18 -8.30 9.27
C LEU A 126 4.75 -7.85 10.67
N TYR A 127 4.65 -8.80 11.58
CA TYR A 127 4.31 -8.58 12.99
C TYR A 127 5.54 -8.78 13.87
N PHE A 128 5.83 -7.81 14.73
CA PHE A 128 6.92 -7.88 15.71
C PHE A 128 6.37 -7.70 17.12
N ILE A 129 6.80 -8.56 18.04
CA ILE A 129 6.30 -8.64 19.42
C ILE A 129 7.49 -8.49 20.37
N HIS A 130 7.44 -7.49 21.24
CA HIS A 130 8.50 -7.16 22.19
C HIS A 130 8.57 -8.19 23.35
N GLU A 131 9.77 -8.46 23.88
CA GLU A 131 9.96 -9.48 24.93
C GLU A 131 9.19 -9.23 26.25
N SER A 132 8.71 -8.00 26.47
CA SER A 132 7.86 -7.64 27.62
C SER A 132 6.39 -8.01 27.46
N LEU A 133 5.98 -8.42 26.25
CA LEU A 133 4.58 -8.71 25.91
C LEU A 133 4.34 -10.21 26.02
N GLU A 134 4.13 -10.70 27.26
CA GLU A 134 4.06 -12.14 27.58
C GLU A 134 2.87 -12.84 26.87
N ASP A 135 1.64 -12.41 27.16
CA ASP A 135 0.41 -13.01 26.61
C ASP A 135 0.15 -12.61 25.14
N VAL A 136 0.67 -13.38 24.18
CA VAL A 136 0.35 -13.23 22.74
C VAL A 136 0.00 -14.58 22.09
N SER A 137 -1.16 -14.62 21.43
CA SER A 137 -1.57 -15.73 20.58
C SER A 137 -2.24 -15.25 19.28
N ILE A 138 -2.13 -16.06 18.24
CA ILE A 138 -2.74 -15.85 16.92
C ILE A 138 -3.78 -16.95 16.66
N TRP A 139 -4.84 -16.62 15.94
CA TRP A 139 -5.92 -17.56 15.62
C TRP A 139 -5.57 -18.45 14.43
N ASP A 140 -5.83 -19.74 14.57
CA ASP A 140 -5.94 -20.69 13.47
C ASP A 140 -7.38 -20.65 12.92
N PHE A 141 -7.54 -20.24 11.66
CA PHE A 141 -8.85 -20.11 11.02
C PHE A 141 -9.46 -21.45 10.59
N VAL A 142 -8.69 -22.54 10.55
CA VAL A 142 -9.20 -23.88 10.22
C VAL A 142 -9.55 -24.63 11.50
N GLU A 143 -8.62 -24.69 12.44
CA GLU A 143 -8.80 -25.39 13.73
C GLU A 143 -9.62 -24.59 14.75
N CYS A 144 -9.97 -23.33 14.42
CA CYS A 144 -10.79 -22.43 15.23
C CYS A 144 -10.30 -22.31 16.68
N LYS A 145 -8.99 -22.08 16.86
CA LYS A 145 -8.32 -22.01 18.17
C LYS A 145 -7.18 -20.99 18.15
N PHE A 146 -6.87 -20.42 19.32
CA PHE A 146 -5.67 -19.62 19.49
C PHE A 146 -4.44 -20.51 19.72
N ILE A 147 -3.34 -20.20 19.03
CA ILE A 147 -2.01 -20.79 19.26
C ILE A 147 -1.06 -19.72 19.81
N THR A 148 -0.21 -20.08 20.78
CA THR A 148 0.82 -19.18 21.32
C THR A 148 1.79 -18.77 20.22
N VAL A 149 2.15 -17.48 20.16
CA VAL A 149 3.17 -17.02 19.22
C VAL A 149 4.54 -17.16 19.87
N GLU A 150 5.36 -18.06 19.35
CA GLU A 150 6.72 -18.34 19.83
C GLU A 150 7.75 -18.20 18.69
N GLY A 151 8.96 -17.74 19.05
CA GLY A 151 10.06 -17.48 18.11
C GLY A 151 9.70 -16.52 16.96
N ARG A 152 10.62 -16.41 16.00
CA ARG A 152 10.40 -15.68 14.74
C ARG A 152 10.09 -16.68 13.63
N GLU A 153 9.11 -16.39 12.79
CA GLU A 153 8.67 -17.27 11.70
C GLU A 153 8.35 -16.46 10.45
N VAL A 154 8.90 -16.89 9.31
CA VAL A 154 8.70 -16.30 7.98
C VAL A 154 8.00 -17.31 7.07
N LEU A 155 6.82 -16.94 6.58
CA LEU A 155 6.02 -17.74 5.66
C LEU A 155 5.99 -17.04 4.30
N SER A 156 6.59 -17.68 3.29
CA SER A 156 7.11 -17.05 2.06
C SER A 156 6.92 -17.94 0.83
N GLY A 157 6.71 -17.32 -0.34
CA GLY A 157 6.34 -18.01 -1.58
C GLY A 157 4.82 -18.20 -1.66
N ASN A 158 4.37 -19.44 -1.86
CA ASN A 158 2.95 -19.79 -1.85
C ASN A 158 2.43 -19.92 -0.41
N ILE A 159 1.69 -18.91 0.05
CA ILE A 159 1.12 -18.88 1.40
C ILE A 159 -0.34 -19.34 1.48
N GLU A 160 -0.89 -20.00 0.45
CA GLU A 160 -2.33 -20.35 0.41
C GLU A 160 -2.79 -21.11 1.65
N ASN A 161 -2.13 -22.22 1.94
CA ASN A 161 -2.52 -23.19 2.98
C ASN A 161 -2.12 -22.79 4.41
N VAL A 162 -1.59 -21.58 4.62
CA VAL A 162 -1.20 -21.10 5.96
C VAL A 162 -2.44 -20.77 6.78
N GLN A 163 -2.75 -21.63 7.77
CA GLN A 163 -4.03 -21.62 8.51
C GLN A 163 -4.21 -20.43 9.48
N ILE A 164 -3.11 -19.82 9.94
CA ILE A 164 -3.12 -18.69 10.89
C ILE A 164 -3.38 -17.30 10.25
N LYS A 165 -3.76 -17.30 8.96
CA LYS A 165 -4.27 -16.12 8.23
C LYS A 165 -5.34 -16.55 7.24
N GLU A 166 -6.29 -15.67 6.97
CA GLU A 166 -7.13 -15.75 5.77
C GLU A 166 -6.52 -14.83 4.69
N LYS A 167 -6.49 -15.28 3.43
CA LYS A 167 -6.21 -14.42 2.27
C LYS A 167 -7.34 -14.59 1.26
N ALA A 168 -7.73 -13.53 0.58
CA ALA A 168 -8.50 -13.62 -0.64
C ALA A 168 -8.06 -12.56 -1.67
N LYS A 169 -8.01 -12.97 -2.94
CA LYS A 169 -7.90 -12.07 -4.08
C LYS A 169 -9.30 -11.55 -4.46
N PHE A 170 -9.41 -10.33 -4.97
CA PHE A 170 -10.70 -9.83 -5.45
C PHE A 170 -11.11 -10.49 -6.79
N PRO A 171 -12.40 -10.83 -6.97
CA PRO A 171 -12.96 -11.24 -8.26
C PRO A 171 -12.74 -10.20 -9.37
N GLN A 172 -12.57 -10.67 -10.61
CA GLN A 172 -12.21 -9.81 -11.75
C GLN A 172 -13.40 -8.95 -12.25
N ASP A 173 -14.63 -9.38 -11.98
CA ASP A 173 -15.87 -8.65 -12.28
C ASP A 173 -16.05 -7.37 -11.44
N PHE A 174 -15.32 -7.22 -10.33
CA PHE A 174 -15.26 -5.95 -9.59
C PHE A 174 -14.36 -4.91 -10.28
N PHE A 175 -13.58 -5.32 -11.29
CA PHE A 175 -12.69 -4.43 -12.05
C PHE A 175 -12.57 -4.85 -13.52
N PRO A 176 -13.69 -4.81 -14.29
CA PRO A 176 -13.79 -5.45 -15.61
C PRO A 176 -13.00 -4.72 -16.72
N GLU A 177 -12.47 -3.51 -16.46
CA GLU A 177 -11.57 -2.81 -17.38
C GLU A 177 -10.17 -3.47 -17.47
N PHE A 178 -9.81 -4.33 -16.51
CA PHE A 178 -8.50 -4.98 -16.45
C PHE A 178 -8.60 -6.49 -16.75
N LYS A 179 -7.61 -7.00 -17.49
CA LYS A 179 -7.45 -8.45 -17.74
C LYS A 179 -6.91 -9.19 -16.51
N TRP A 180 -6.08 -8.52 -15.70
CA TRP A 180 -5.35 -9.10 -14.58
C TRP A 180 -5.26 -8.09 -13.43
N SER A 181 -5.14 -8.60 -12.21
CA SER A 181 -5.10 -7.82 -10.98
C SER A 181 -4.25 -8.54 -9.93
N ARG A 182 -3.61 -7.78 -9.04
CA ARG A 182 -3.00 -8.25 -7.78
C ARG A 182 -3.75 -7.76 -6.52
N LYS A 183 -5.02 -7.36 -6.64
CA LYS A 183 -5.78 -6.72 -5.55
C LYS A 183 -6.48 -7.74 -4.66
N GLY A 184 -6.55 -7.51 -3.35
CA GLY A 184 -7.07 -8.47 -2.37
C GLY A 184 -6.93 -8.02 -0.91
N PHE A 185 -7.02 -8.97 0.03
CA PHE A 185 -6.76 -8.75 1.45
C PHE A 185 -6.07 -9.96 2.14
N ILE A 186 -5.38 -9.70 3.25
CA ILE A 186 -4.96 -10.72 4.24
C ILE A 186 -5.50 -10.34 5.62
N ARG A 187 -6.33 -11.20 6.24
CA ARG A 187 -6.81 -11.07 7.62
C ARG A 187 -6.03 -11.99 8.56
N THR A 188 -5.69 -11.46 9.74
CA THR A 188 -5.18 -12.23 10.89
C THR A 188 -5.95 -11.84 12.14
N ARG A 189 -6.13 -12.78 13.08
CA ARG A 189 -6.82 -12.54 14.35
C ARG A 189 -5.88 -12.76 15.52
N TRP A 190 -5.87 -11.82 16.44
CA TRP A 190 -4.90 -11.72 17.52
C TRP A 190 -5.59 -11.69 18.88
N ASN A 191 -4.92 -12.28 19.87
CA ASN A 191 -5.22 -12.13 21.28
C ASN A 191 -3.94 -11.65 21.99
N VAL A 192 -3.95 -10.40 22.45
CA VAL A 192 -2.79 -9.74 23.07
C VAL A 192 -3.21 -9.18 24.43
N LYS A 193 -2.63 -9.65 25.54
CA LYS A 193 -3.07 -9.35 26.92
C LYS A 193 -4.61 -9.45 27.07
N ASN A 194 -5.20 -10.56 26.64
CA ASN A 194 -6.66 -10.81 26.60
C ASN A 194 -7.49 -9.82 25.75
N CYS A 195 -6.87 -8.98 24.91
CA CYS A 195 -7.55 -8.11 23.96
C CYS A 195 -7.65 -8.83 22.60
N LEU A 196 -8.88 -9.16 22.19
CA LEU A 196 -9.18 -9.81 20.91
C LEU A 196 -9.38 -8.77 19.80
N TYR A 197 -8.66 -8.90 18.69
CA TYR A 197 -8.89 -8.07 17.50
C TYR A 197 -8.40 -8.70 16.19
N ASP A 198 -9.04 -8.32 15.08
CA ASP A 198 -8.64 -8.62 13.71
C ASP A 198 -7.75 -7.50 13.14
N LEU A 199 -6.67 -7.87 12.46
CA LEU A 199 -5.85 -6.97 11.64
C LEU A 199 -5.96 -7.42 10.18
N VAL A 200 -6.39 -6.51 9.31
CA VAL A 200 -6.63 -6.78 7.88
C VAL A 200 -5.79 -5.86 7.00
N ASN A 201 -4.86 -6.45 6.25
CA ASN A 201 -4.15 -5.80 5.16
C ASN A 201 -5.06 -5.79 3.93
N ILE A 202 -5.26 -4.64 3.28
CA ILE A 202 -6.08 -4.52 2.07
C ILE A 202 -5.37 -3.73 0.97
N HIS A 203 -5.57 -4.14 -0.29
CA HIS A 203 -5.12 -3.40 -1.46
C HIS A 203 -6.26 -3.36 -2.49
N LEU A 204 -6.84 -2.18 -2.70
CA LEU A 204 -7.99 -1.95 -3.58
C LEU A 204 -7.59 -1.46 -4.97
N PHE A 205 -8.56 -1.39 -5.89
CA PHE A 205 -8.35 -1.01 -7.29
C PHE A 205 -7.94 0.45 -7.49
N HIS A 206 -6.98 0.66 -8.41
CA HIS A 206 -6.35 1.95 -8.70
C HIS A 206 -7.02 2.66 -9.90
N ASP A 207 -6.92 3.98 -10.00
CA ASP A 207 -7.50 4.70 -11.15
C ASP A 207 -6.64 4.50 -12.42
N ALA A 208 -7.24 3.90 -13.45
CA ALA A 208 -6.59 3.66 -14.73
C ALA A 208 -6.36 4.94 -15.54
N SER A 209 -7.27 5.91 -15.43
CA SER A 209 -7.28 7.15 -16.23
C SER A 209 -7.76 8.36 -15.42
N ASN A 210 -6.94 9.42 -15.29
CA ASN A 210 -7.40 10.68 -14.68
C ASN A 210 -8.55 11.31 -15.49
N ILE A 211 -8.55 11.14 -16.82
CA ILE A 211 -9.61 11.69 -17.70
C ILE A 211 -10.94 10.99 -17.45
N VAL A 212 -10.97 9.67 -17.22
CA VAL A 212 -12.20 8.94 -16.88
C VAL A 212 -12.62 9.26 -15.44
N ALA A 213 -11.66 9.29 -14.51
CA ALA A 213 -11.91 9.58 -13.11
C ALA A 213 -12.56 10.96 -12.87
N MET A 214 -12.30 11.95 -13.73
CA MET A 214 -12.92 13.28 -13.62
C MET A 214 -14.25 13.47 -14.35
N GLN A 215 -14.80 12.45 -15.02
CA GLN A 215 -16.05 12.61 -15.81
C GLN A 215 -17.31 12.74 -14.95
N ARG A 216 -17.30 12.22 -13.73
CA ARG A 216 -18.43 12.29 -12.78
C ARG A 216 -17.98 12.21 -11.33
N SER A 217 -18.85 12.67 -10.43
CA SER A 217 -18.73 12.57 -8.98
C SER A 217 -19.83 11.64 -8.43
N PRO A 218 -19.51 10.55 -7.68
CA PRO A 218 -18.19 9.95 -7.57
C PRO A 218 -17.72 9.36 -8.91
N SER A 219 -16.44 8.95 -8.99
CA SER A 219 -15.87 8.33 -10.20
C SER A 219 -16.21 6.82 -10.31
N VAL A 220 -16.09 6.26 -11.51
CA VAL A 220 -16.28 4.80 -11.71
C VAL A 220 -15.26 3.96 -10.95
N TYR A 221 -14.03 4.44 -10.77
CA TYR A 221 -13.01 3.74 -9.99
C TYR A 221 -13.33 3.76 -8.49
N SER A 222 -13.99 4.81 -7.99
CA SER A 222 -14.51 4.83 -6.62
C SER A 222 -15.65 3.84 -6.41
N ASP A 223 -16.57 3.70 -7.38
CA ASP A 223 -17.63 2.68 -7.30
C ASP A 223 -17.05 1.25 -7.31
N ASN A 224 -16.00 0.99 -8.12
CA ASN A 224 -15.31 -0.31 -8.14
C ASN A 224 -14.60 -0.59 -6.80
N ARG A 225 -13.92 0.39 -6.20
CA ARG A 225 -13.36 0.28 -4.84
C ARG A 225 -14.43 0.04 -3.78
N LYS A 226 -15.57 0.72 -3.89
CA LYS A 226 -16.73 0.59 -3.00
C LYS A 226 -17.35 -0.79 -3.08
N ALA A 227 -17.52 -1.36 -4.27
CA ALA A 227 -17.98 -2.74 -4.44
C ALA A 227 -17.03 -3.73 -3.75
N ALA A 228 -15.73 -3.62 -4.02
CA ALA A 228 -14.71 -4.49 -3.41
C ALA A 228 -14.64 -4.38 -1.88
N PHE A 229 -14.64 -3.16 -1.33
CA PHE A 229 -14.55 -2.97 0.12
C PHE A 229 -15.84 -3.36 0.85
N LEU A 230 -17.02 -3.07 0.28
CA LEU A 230 -18.28 -3.57 0.82
C LEU A 230 -18.36 -5.10 0.76
N HIS A 231 -17.84 -5.74 -0.28
CA HIS A 231 -17.73 -7.20 -0.34
C HIS A 231 -16.83 -7.76 0.78
N THR A 232 -15.67 -7.14 1.05
CA THR A 232 -14.79 -7.52 2.18
C THR A 232 -15.52 -7.38 3.52
N LEU A 233 -16.18 -6.24 3.77
CA LEU A 233 -16.93 -6.03 5.02
C LEU A 233 -18.11 -7.01 5.15
N GLN A 234 -18.85 -7.26 4.07
CA GLN A 234 -19.94 -8.23 4.04
C GLN A 234 -19.42 -9.66 4.31
N ARG A 235 -18.29 -10.05 3.72
CA ARG A 235 -17.65 -11.35 3.96
C ARG A 235 -17.34 -11.53 5.44
N PHE A 236 -16.74 -10.53 6.10
CA PHE A 236 -16.43 -10.62 7.53
C PHE A 236 -17.68 -10.61 8.42
N GLU A 237 -18.75 -9.91 8.03
CA GLU A 237 -20.04 -9.96 8.73
C GLU A 237 -20.72 -11.34 8.58
N GLN A 238 -20.65 -11.94 7.39
CA GLN A 238 -21.36 -13.19 7.04
C GLN A 238 -20.54 -14.48 7.26
N ASP A 239 -19.25 -14.38 7.60
CA ASP A 239 -18.43 -15.56 7.89
C ASP A 239 -18.82 -16.28 9.20
N GLN A 240 -18.28 -17.49 9.36
CA GLN A 240 -18.53 -18.40 10.48
C GLN A 240 -17.82 -18.04 11.80
N TYR A 241 -17.00 -16.97 11.83
CA TYR A 241 -16.18 -16.64 13.00
C TYR A 241 -16.83 -15.55 13.86
N ASP A 242 -16.52 -15.58 15.17
CA ASP A 242 -16.94 -14.54 16.12
C ASP A 242 -16.54 -13.14 15.62
N LYS A 243 -17.42 -12.14 15.82
CA LYS A 243 -17.15 -10.75 15.39
C LYS A 243 -16.39 -10.01 16.48
N VAL A 244 -15.14 -9.65 16.20
CA VAL A 244 -14.23 -8.96 17.12
C VAL A 244 -13.97 -7.51 16.66
N PRO A 245 -13.45 -6.63 17.53
CA PRO A 245 -12.76 -5.40 17.13
C PRO A 245 -11.85 -5.61 15.90
N MET A 246 -11.92 -4.74 14.89
CA MET A 246 -11.14 -4.91 13.65
C MET A 246 -10.48 -3.60 13.23
N PHE A 247 -9.21 -3.69 12.84
CA PHE A 247 -8.46 -2.64 12.16
C PHE A 247 -8.16 -3.08 10.72
N ILE A 248 -8.48 -2.23 9.75
CA ILE A 248 -8.27 -2.48 8.32
C ILE A 248 -7.35 -1.39 7.78
N PHE A 249 -6.18 -1.78 7.28
CA PHE A 249 -5.18 -0.84 6.80
C PHE A 249 -4.46 -1.35 5.55
N GLY A 250 -3.91 -0.42 4.78
CA GLY A 250 -3.28 -0.71 3.49
C GLY A 250 -3.56 0.37 2.46
N ASP A 251 -3.26 0.06 1.20
CA ASP A 251 -3.54 0.91 0.05
C ASP A 251 -5.00 0.74 -0.40
N PHE A 252 -5.89 1.54 0.20
CA PHE A 252 -7.28 1.65 -0.22
C PHE A 252 -7.43 2.31 -1.61
N ASN A 253 -6.35 2.86 -2.18
CA ASN A 253 -6.35 3.62 -3.42
C ASN A 253 -7.38 4.76 -3.47
N PHE A 254 -7.91 5.20 -2.31
CA PHE A 254 -8.91 6.27 -2.23
C PHE A 254 -8.36 7.57 -2.80
N ARG A 255 -9.15 8.20 -3.66
CA ARG A 255 -8.78 9.42 -4.39
C ARG A 255 -9.62 10.60 -3.93
N LEU A 256 -9.05 11.79 -4.11
CA LEU A 256 -9.86 13.00 -4.13
C LEU A 256 -10.89 12.89 -5.26
N ASP A 257 -12.10 13.40 -5.04
CA ASP A 257 -13.06 13.60 -6.13
C ASP A 257 -12.50 14.66 -7.10
N ILE A 258 -11.84 14.18 -8.16
CA ILE A 258 -11.23 15.06 -9.15
C ILE A 258 -12.23 15.67 -10.13
N ASN A 259 -13.50 15.23 -10.16
CA ASN A 259 -14.54 15.94 -10.89
C ASN A 259 -14.83 17.28 -10.18
N LEU A 260 -15.02 17.25 -8.85
CA LEU A 260 -15.27 18.44 -8.03
C LEU A 260 -14.01 19.30 -7.84
N LEU A 261 -12.85 18.67 -7.57
CA LEU A 261 -11.60 19.40 -7.38
C LEU A 261 -11.16 20.15 -8.64
N VAL A 262 -11.31 19.55 -9.83
CA VAL A 262 -10.92 20.24 -11.07
C VAL A 262 -11.81 21.47 -11.30
N GLN A 263 -13.13 21.37 -11.10
CA GLN A 263 -14.03 22.53 -11.20
C GLN A 263 -13.55 23.71 -10.33
N ASP A 264 -13.24 23.45 -9.05
CA ASP A 264 -12.77 24.48 -8.12
C ASP A 264 -11.36 25.01 -8.45
N LEU A 265 -10.45 24.18 -8.98
CA LEU A 265 -9.13 24.62 -9.44
C LEU A 265 -9.19 25.44 -10.74
N THR A 266 -10.19 25.20 -11.59
CA THR A 266 -10.24 25.74 -12.97
C THR A 266 -11.36 26.76 -13.20
N ALA A 267 -12.07 27.19 -12.15
CA ALA A 267 -13.26 28.06 -12.20
C ALA A 267 -13.11 29.45 -12.88
N LYS A 268 -11.89 29.86 -13.25
CA LYS A 268 -11.58 31.09 -14.00
C LYS A 268 -10.65 30.83 -15.19
N THR A 269 -10.90 29.74 -15.91
CA THR A 269 -10.05 29.28 -17.02
C THR A 269 -10.89 28.81 -18.21
N LYS A 270 -10.27 28.78 -19.39
CA LYS A 270 -10.81 28.11 -20.58
C LYS A 270 -10.20 26.72 -20.69
N SER A 271 -11.04 25.71 -20.90
CA SER A 271 -10.64 24.33 -21.17
C SER A 271 -10.44 24.10 -22.67
N GLN A 272 -9.27 23.61 -23.07
CA GLN A 272 -9.03 23.06 -24.40
C GLN A 272 -8.87 21.53 -24.31
N GLN A 273 -9.69 20.78 -25.04
CA GLN A 273 -9.52 19.34 -25.21
C GLN A 273 -8.64 19.06 -26.45
N ILE A 274 -7.72 18.12 -26.30
CA ILE A 274 -6.85 17.62 -27.38
C ILE A 274 -7.13 16.12 -27.52
N LYS A 275 -7.58 15.72 -28.71
CA LYS A 275 -7.95 14.35 -29.04
C LYS A 275 -6.74 13.55 -29.52
N GLY A 276 -6.73 12.26 -29.20
CA GLY A 276 -5.72 11.29 -29.65
C GLY A 276 -6.24 10.36 -30.75
N LYS A 277 -5.61 9.18 -30.85
CA LYS A 277 -6.06 8.12 -31.76
C LYS A 277 -7.50 7.69 -31.42
N LYS A 278 -8.30 7.40 -32.47
CA LYS A 278 -9.73 7.06 -32.41
C LYS A 278 -10.65 8.17 -31.85
N ASP A 279 -10.29 9.45 -32.02
CA ASP A 279 -11.09 10.64 -31.62
C ASP A 279 -11.36 10.78 -30.10
N GLN A 280 -10.71 9.94 -29.28
CA GLN A 280 -10.79 9.96 -27.82
C GLN A 280 -10.06 11.17 -27.23
N VAL A 281 -10.57 11.75 -26.13
CA VAL A 281 -9.87 12.83 -25.40
C VAL A 281 -8.60 12.27 -24.76
N ALA A 282 -7.43 12.76 -25.17
CA ALA A 282 -6.14 12.30 -24.69
C ALA A 282 -5.51 13.26 -23.67
N LYS A 283 -5.81 14.55 -23.78
CA LYS A 283 -5.29 15.63 -22.93
C LYS A 283 -6.33 16.75 -22.81
N ILE A 284 -6.46 17.33 -21.63
CA ILE A 284 -7.26 18.53 -21.35
C ILE A 284 -6.33 19.57 -20.72
N VAL A 285 -6.38 20.80 -21.23
CA VAL A 285 -5.54 21.92 -20.77
C VAL A 285 -6.45 23.05 -20.31
N TYR A 286 -6.20 23.58 -19.11
CA TYR A 286 -6.97 24.68 -18.51
C TYR A 286 -6.08 25.92 -18.39
N THR A 287 -6.53 27.02 -18.99
CA THR A 287 -5.73 28.24 -19.16
C THR A 287 -6.43 29.47 -18.60
N GLU A 288 -5.76 30.26 -17.75
CA GLU A 288 -6.28 31.49 -17.14
C GLU A 288 -6.77 32.48 -18.20
N GLU A 289 -7.95 33.08 -17.97
CA GLU A 289 -8.48 34.09 -18.89
C GLU A 289 -7.66 35.39 -18.84
N GLY A 290 -7.32 35.92 -20.02
CA GLY A 290 -6.60 37.19 -20.18
C GLY A 290 -5.09 37.07 -20.32
N ASN A 291 -4.41 36.23 -19.52
CA ASN A 291 -2.94 36.13 -19.54
C ASN A 291 -2.37 34.89 -20.28
N GLY A 292 -3.20 33.88 -20.58
CA GLY A 292 -2.76 32.69 -21.30
C GLY A 292 -1.93 31.68 -20.50
N LYS A 293 -1.83 31.82 -19.16
CA LYS A 293 -1.09 30.89 -18.30
C LYS A 293 -1.86 29.59 -18.09
N VAL A 294 -1.20 28.45 -18.29
CA VAL A 294 -1.78 27.13 -17.98
C VAL A 294 -1.81 26.92 -16.47
N VAL A 295 -2.98 26.52 -15.95
CA VAL A 295 -3.23 26.19 -14.53
C VAL A 295 -3.13 24.68 -14.30
N LEU A 296 -3.77 23.90 -15.18
CA LEU A 296 -3.90 22.46 -15.02
C LEU A 296 -3.81 21.76 -16.39
N THR A 297 -3.07 20.66 -16.43
CA THR A 297 -3.11 19.67 -17.52
C THR A 297 -3.60 18.34 -16.96
N VAL A 298 -4.59 17.71 -17.61
CA VAL A 298 -5.05 16.35 -17.28
C VAL A 298 -4.89 15.44 -18.49
N GLU A 299 -4.30 14.26 -18.27
CA GLU A 299 -4.03 13.21 -19.25
C GLU A 299 -4.33 11.84 -18.61
N THR A 300 -4.54 10.79 -19.41
CA THR A 300 -4.83 9.42 -18.92
C THR A 300 -3.91 9.03 -17.74
N LYS A 301 -2.60 9.20 -17.88
CA LYS A 301 -1.61 8.91 -16.82
C LYS A 301 -0.88 10.18 -16.33
N GLY A 302 -1.51 11.36 -16.45
CA GLY A 302 -0.95 12.65 -16.02
C GLY A 302 -1.96 13.59 -15.35
N PHE A 303 -1.52 14.28 -14.30
CA PHE A 303 -2.26 15.35 -13.62
C PHE A 303 -1.24 16.38 -13.15
N ASP A 304 -1.14 17.50 -13.86
CA ASP A 304 -0.10 18.50 -13.67
C ASP A 304 -0.71 19.88 -13.36
N HIS A 305 -0.63 20.31 -12.10
CA HIS A 305 -1.00 21.66 -11.64
C HIS A 305 0.19 22.65 -11.68
N HIS A 306 1.13 22.39 -12.59
CA HIS A 306 2.29 23.20 -12.97
C HIS A 306 3.15 23.61 -11.77
N GLU A 307 3.60 24.86 -11.72
CA GLU A 307 4.43 25.43 -10.63
C GLU A 307 3.79 25.24 -9.24
N LYS A 308 2.46 25.16 -9.17
CA LYS A 308 1.67 25.10 -7.94
C LYS A 308 1.34 23.66 -7.51
N HIS A 309 1.86 22.63 -8.19
CA HIS A 309 1.50 21.22 -7.95
C HIS A 309 1.83 20.80 -6.51
N SER A 310 3.12 20.65 -6.17
CA SER A 310 3.53 20.24 -4.82
C SER A 310 3.02 21.20 -3.72
N GLU A 311 2.99 22.51 -4.00
CA GLU A 311 2.51 23.50 -3.03
C GLU A 311 1.05 23.31 -2.62
N VAL A 312 0.14 23.10 -3.58
CA VAL A 312 -1.30 22.98 -3.27
C VAL A 312 -1.57 21.74 -2.44
N PHE A 313 -1.05 20.58 -2.84
CA PHE A 313 -1.34 19.32 -2.15
C PHE A 313 -0.67 19.23 -0.76
N LEU A 314 0.54 19.80 -0.58
CA LEU A 314 1.16 19.91 0.74
C LEU A 314 0.50 20.98 1.63
N LYS A 315 0.54 22.26 1.22
CA LYS A 315 0.18 23.39 2.10
C LYS A 315 -1.33 23.55 2.29
N ARG A 316 -2.16 23.04 1.37
CA ARG A 316 -3.63 23.17 1.42
C ARG A 316 -4.34 21.86 1.75
N ALA A 317 -3.61 20.82 2.15
CA ALA A 317 -4.11 19.49 2.53
C ALA A 317 -5.46 19.54 3.27
N LYS A 318 -5.56 20.27 4.39
CA LYS A 318 -6.81 20.33 5.19
C LYS A 318 -8.02 20.92 4.44
N SER A 319 -7.83 21.79 3.44
CA SER A 319 -8.92 22.27 2.58
C SER A 319 -9.28 21.31 1.43
N LEU A 320 -8.39 20.38 1.09
CA LEU A 320 -8.62 19.36 0.06
C LEU A 320 -9.39 18.15 0.59
N GLN A 321 -9.41 17.95 1.92
CA GLN A 321 -10.18 16.89 2.58
C GLN A 321 -11.69 16.93 2.29
N ARG A 322 -12.24 18.07 1.84
CA ARG A 322 -13.63 18.15 1.38
C ARG A 322 -13.93 17.32 0.12
N TYR A 323 -12.89 16.94 -0.63
CA TYR A 323 -12.98 16.04 -1.79
C TYR A 323 -12.58 14.59 -1.45
N ASP A 324 -12.12 14.30 -0.24
CA ASP A 324 -11.86 12.93 0.24
C ASP A 324 -13.19 12.26 0.61
N MET A 325 -13.98 11.94 -0.42
CA MET A 325 -15.40 11.59 -0.28
C MET A 325 -15.66 10.08 -0.18
N GLU A 326 -14.70 9.22 -0.54
CA GLU A 326 -14.94 7.76 -0.62
C GLU A 326 -15.36 7.18 0.74
N MET A 327 -14.72 7.61 1.83
CA MET A 327 -15.04 7.20 3.20
C MET A 327 -16.49 7.53 3.63
N GLN A 328 -17.18 8.45 2.95
CA GLN A 328 -18.58 8.76 3.27
C GLN A 328 -19.51 7.54 3.10
N SER A 329 -19.17 6.59 2.23
CA SER A 329 -19.96 5.37 1.99
C SER A 329 -19.88 4.30 3.08
N TYR A 330 -19.04 4.47 4.12
CA TYR A 330 -18.78 3.43 5.13
C TYR A 330 -18.87 3.93 6.58
N LYS A 331 -19.35 5.16 6.83
CA LYS A 331 -19.39 5.82 8.15
C LYS A 331 -20.21 5.07 9.21
N ASP A 332 -21.13 4.21 8.79
CA ASP A 332 -21.90 3.30 9.63
C ASP A 332 -21.05 2.10 10.10
N LYS A 333 -20.28 1.49 9.19
CA LYS A 333 -19.52 0.24 9.42
C LYS A 333 -18.16 0.48 10.08
N VAL A 334 -17.42 1.46 9.57
CA VAL A 334 -16.03 1.75 9.96
C VAL A 334 -15.82 3.24 10.21
N SER A 335 -14.62 3.57 10.67
CA SER A 335 -14.24 4.89 11.15
C SER A 335 -12.74 5.10 11.04
N GLU A 336 -12.31 6.36 11.13
CA GLU A 336 -10.93 6.79 10.99
C GLU A 336 -10.64 7.90 12.02
N PHE A 337 -9.37 8.11 12.37
CA PHE A 337 -8.96 9.30 13.12
C PHE A 337 -8.82 10.51 12.19
N GLU A 338 -8.83 11.74 12.73
CA GLU A 338 -8.64 12.94 11.91
C GLU A 338 -7.27 12.92 11.23
N ILE A 339 -7.26 12.95 9.89
CA ILE A 339 -6.04 13.02 9.09
C ILE A 339 -5.41 14.42 9.26
N SER A 340 -4.22 14.48 9.87
CA SER A 340 -3.40 15.69 10.00
C SER A 340 -2.14 15.69 9.13
N PHE A 341 -2.10 14.82 8.11
CA PHE A 341 -0.98 14.65 7.19
C PHE A 341 -1.38 14.98 5.74
N PRO A 342 -0.43 15.42 4.89
CA PRO A 342 -0.71 15.64 3.47
C PRO A 342 -0.97 14.31 2.73
N PRO A 343 -1.49 14.33 1.49
CA PRO A 343 -1.71 13.13 0.69
C PRO A 343 -0.52 12.15 0.69
N SER A 344 -0.79 10.84 0.79
CA SER A 344 0.25 9.80 0.92
C SER A 344 0.93 9.44 -0.41
N TYR A 345 0.31 9.79 -1.54
CA TYR A 345 0.67 9.39 -2.90
C TYR A 345 0.29 10.49 -3.93
N PRO A 346 0.97 10.63 -5.09
CA PRO A 346 2.22 9.99 -5.50
C PRO A 346 3.43 10.91 -5.25
N PHE A 347 4.30 10.59 -4.30
CA PHE A 347 5.54 11.36 -4.05
C PHE A 347 6.60 11.14 -5.14
N CYS A 348 7.60 12.01 -5.17
CA CYS A 348 8.78 11.87 -6.02
C CYS A 348 9.62 10.67 -5.60
N GLU A 349 10.13 9.92 -6.59
CA GLU A 349 10.98 8.74 -6.40
C GLU A 349 12.49 9.09 -6.50
N ASP A 350 12.85 10.37 -6.64
CA ASP A 350 14.24 10.83 -6.48
C ASP A 350 14.61 10.80 -5.00
N VAL A 351 15.67 10.06 -4.64
CA VAL A 351 16.15 9.93 -3.26
C VAL A 351 16.57 11.26 -2.62
N ASN A 352 16.76 12.31 -3.41
CA ASN A 352 17.10 13.66 -2.97
C ASN A 352 15.86 14.58 -2.81
N ASP A 353 14.68 14.20 -3.30
CA ASP A 353 13.44 14.98 -3.17
C ASP A 353 12.37 14.20 -2.39
N GLY A 354 12.39 14.37 -1.07
CA GLY A 354 11.38 13.81 -0.18
C GLY A 354 10.09 14.63 -0.05
N LEU A 355 9.84 15.65 -0.89
CA LEU A 355 8.73 16.61 -0.70
C LEU A 355 7.81 16.76 -1.91
N SER A 356 8.31 16.70 -3.14
CA SER A 356 7.47 16.89 -4.33
C SER A 356 6.50 15.75 -4.59
N TYR A 357 5.36 16.06 -5.22
CA TYR A 357 4.49 15.06 -5.81
C TYR A 357 4.82 14.86 -7.30
N MET A 358 4.78 13.61 -7.76
CA MET A 358 4.76 13.28 -9.18
C MET A 358 3.47 13.76 -9.85
N LYS A 359 3.58 14.12 -11.13
CA LYS A 359 2.49 14.62 -11.96
C LYS A 359 1.70 13.49 -12.67
N THR A 360 1.69 12.28 -12.10
CA THR A 360 1.16 11.06 -12.73
C THR A 360 -0.29 10.73 -12.35
N ARG A 361 -0.74 11.18 -11.17
CA ARG A 361 -2.13 11.17 -10.67
C ARG A 361 -2.35 12.41 -9.79
N CYS A 362 -3.61 12.75 -9.53
CA CYS A 362 -3.91 13.76 -8.52
C CYS A 362 -3.52 13.25 -7.12
N PRO A 363 -2.69 13.99 -6.36
CA PRO A 363 -2.26 13.53 -5.03
C PRO A 363 -3.44 13.28 -4.08
N SER A 364 -3.45 12.11 -3.46
CA SER A 364 -4.58 11.59 -2.66
C SER A 364 -4.12 10.83 -1.41
N TRP A 365 -5.02 10.65 -0.44
CA TRP A 365 -4.81 9.77 0.71
C TRP A 365 -5.22 8.33 0.35
N CYS A 366 -4.31 7.63 -0.35
CA CYS A 366 -4.49 6.25 -0.76
C CYS A 366 -4.33 5.27 0.42
N ASP A 367 -3.33 5.52 1.27
CA ASP A 367 -2.95 4.69 2.41
C ASP A 367 -3.74 5.09 3.65
N ARG A 368 -4.52 4.17 4.23
CA ARG A 368 -5.49 4.47 5.31
C ARG A 368 -5.42 3.47 6.45
N ILE A 369 -5.89 3.88 7.63
CA ILE A 369 -6.04 3.01 8.81
C ILE A 369 -7.45 3.17 9.39
N LEU A 370 -8.36 2.38 8.86
CA LEU A 370 -9.76 2.33 9.26
C LEU A 370 -9.94 1.33 10.41
N MET A 371 -11.01 1.51 11.18
CA MET A 371 -11.37 0.60 12.27
C MET A 371 -12.88 0.47 12.43
N SER A 372 -13.35 -0.73 12.81
CA SER A 372 -14.75 -1.01 13.11
C SER A 372 -15.25 -0.16 14.29
N GLN A 373 -16.57 0.04 14.39
CA GLN A 373 -17.13 0.76 15.55
C GLN A 373 -16.79 0.07 16.88
N SER A 374 -16.68 -1.27 16.89
CA SER A 374 -16.26 -2.07 18.05
C SER A 374 -14.79 -1.85 18.44
N ALA A 375 -13.91 -1.54 17.49
CA ALA A 375 -12.50 -1.24 17.78
C ALA A 375 -12.31 0.01 18.63
N LYS A 376 -13.15 1.05 18.47
CA LYS A 376 -13.12 2.25 19.33
C LYS A 376 -13.22 1.90 20.82
N ASN A 377 -13.97 0.85 21.15
CA ASN A 377 -14.21 0.45 22.54
C ASN A 377 -12.97 -0.15 23.21
N ILE A 378 -12.01 -0.71 22.46
CA ILE A 378 -10.76 -1.26 23.00
C ILE A 378 -9.59 -0.27 22.99
N ILE A 379 -9.71 0.90 22.38
CA ILE A 379 -8.66 1.94 22.42
C ILE A 379 -8.73 2.71 23.75
N VAL A 380 -7.57 2.96 24.37
CA VAL A 380 -7.41 3.89 25.49
C VAL A 380 -7.32 5.31 24.92
N ILE A 381 -8.24 6.20 25.32
CA ILE A 381 -8.26 7.59 24.91
C ILE A 381 -8.42 8.45 26.17
N ASP A 382 -7.34 9.13 26.56
CA ASP A 382 -7.30 10.12 27.64
C ASP A 382 -6.29 11.23 27.30
N GLU A 383 -5.98 12.12 28.24
CA GLU A 383 -5.06 13.24 28.00
C GLU A 383 -3.62 12.82 27.67
N LYS A 384 -3.17 11.67 28.18
CA LYS A 384 -1.81 11.14 28.03
C LYS A 384 -1.72 10.18 26.84
N HIS A 385 -2.71 9.31 26.68
CA HIS A 385 -2.67 8.19 25.73
C HIS A 385 -3.29 8.49 24.36
N LYS A 386 -3.28 9.76 23.93
CA LYS A 386 -3.87 10.21 22.66
C LYS A 386 -3.23 9.48 21.46
N PRO A 387 -4.03 8.78 20.61
CA PRO A 387 -3.54 8.18 19.37
C PRO A 387 -2.84 9.18 18.45
N ARG A 388 -1.87 8.70 17.67
CA ARG A 388 -1.10 9.48 16.69
C ARG A 388 -1.26 8.86 15.31
N TYR A 389 -1.81 9.63 14.38
CA TYR A 389 -2.11 9.20 13.02
C TYR A 389 -1.39 10.12 12.02
N ASP A 390 -0.33 9.62 11.37
CA ASP A 390 0.59 10.44 10.55
C ASP A 390 1.37 9.57 9.54
N ILE A 391 2.20 10.18 8.70
CA ILE A 391 3.14 9.52 7.78
C ILE A 391 4.56 9.41 8.36
N ILE A 392 5.25 8.32 8.00
CA ILE A 392 6.69 8.11 8.24
C ILE A 392 7.50 8.85 7.15
N GLY A 393 8.67 9.39 7.50
CA GLY A 393 9.58 9.99 6.53
C GLY A 393 9.01 11.24 5.85
N ARG A 394 8.35 12.14 6.59
CA ARG A 394 7.71 13.36 6.07
C ARG A 394 8.54 14.12 5.03
N GLU A 395 9.84 14.32 5.29
CA GLU A 395 10.78 15.05 4.43
C GLU A 395 11.76 14.13 3.65
N THR A 396 11.53 12.82 3.67
CA THR A 396 12.43 11.79 3.10
C THR A 396 11.75 11.09 1.92
N CYS A 397 12.52 10.75 0.88
CA CYS A 397 12.01 9.89 -0.19
C CYS A 397 11.81 8.46 0.35
N MET A 398 10.58 7.95 0.26
CA MET A 398 10.16 6.63 0.76
C MET A 398 9.65 5.72 -0.37
N GLY A 399 9.69 6.19 -1.62
CA GLY A 399 8.88 5.68 -2.74
C GLY A 399 7.78 6.65 -3.15
N ASP A 400 6.95 6.25 -4.12
CA ASP A 400 5.80 7.07 -4.54
C ASP A 400 4.65 7.04 -3.52
N HIS A 401 4.63 6.08 -2.60
CA HIS A 401 3.86 6.13 -1.35
C HIS A 401 4.77 6.46 -0.15
N LYS A 402 4.25 7.23 0.82
CA LYS A 402 4.84 7.32 2.17
C LYS A 402 4.05 6.46 3.15
N PRO A 403 4.70 5.61 3.97
CA PRO A 403 4.00 4.77 4.94
C PRO A 403 3.16 5.59 5.92
N VAL A 404 1.90 5.19 6.11
CA VAL A 404 0.96 5.81 7.06
C VAL A 404 0.93 4.94 8.33
N TYR A 405 1.03 5.55 9.51
CA TYR A 405 1.03 4.84 10.79
C TYR A 405 -0.02 5.37 11.77
N LEU A 406 -0.51 4.45 12.61
CA LEU A 406 -1.37 4.73 13.75
C LEU A 406 -0.71 4.13 15.00
N TYR A 407 -0.14 4.99 15.85
CA TYR A 407 0.30 4.61 17.19
C TYR A 407 -0.83 4.85 18.19
N LEU A 408 -1.17 3.84 18.99
CA LEU A 408 -2.23 3.90 19.99
C LEU A 408 -1.97 2.92 21.16
N ASN A 409 -2.85 2.98 22.16
CA ASN A 409 -2.82 2.07 23.30
C ASN A 409 -4.11 1.23 23.32
N LEU A 410 -4.00 -0.10 23.35
CA LEU A 410 -5.16 -1.01 23.45
C LEU A 410 -5.36 -1.48 24.89
N LYS A 411 -6.60 -1.47 25.38
CA LYS A 411 -6.99 -1.93 26.72
C LYS A 411 -6.71 -3.42 26.90
N ARG A 412 -6.16 -3.79 28.07
CA ARG A 412 -6.21 -5.16 28.59
C ARG A 412 -7.66 -5.51 28.97
N SER A 413 -8.17 -6.66 28.57
CA SER A 413 -9.50 -7.12 28.98
C SER A 413 -9.48 -7.70 30.39
N GLN A 414 -10.47 -7.34 31.22
CA GLN A 414 -10.69 -7.92 32.56
C GLN A 414 -11.40 -9.28 32.49
N GLY A 415 -10.91 -10.17 31.62
CA GLY A 415 -11.20 -11.60 31.76
C GLY A 415 -10.68 -12.11 33.11
N LYS A 416 -11.30 -13.17 33.65
CA LYS A 416 -10.73 -13.85 34.83
C LYS A 416 -9.28 -14.21 34.52
N GLU A 417 -8.37 -13.93 35.46
CA GLU A 417 -7.00 -14.38 35.34
C GLU A 417 -6.98 -15.92 35.23
N THR A 418 -6.69 -16.41 34.02
CA THR A 418 -6.17 -17.77 33.86
C THR A 418 -4.96 -17.85 34.78
N PRO A 419 -4.90 -18.79 35.75
CA PRO A 419 -3.81 -18.80 36.72
C PRO A 419 -2.48 -18.78 36.00
N THR A 420 -1.62 -17.83 36.33
CA THR A 420 -0.31 -17.65 35.69
C THR A 420 0.50 -18.91 35.94
N LYS A 421 0.43 -19.85 34.99
CA LYS A 421 1.48 -20.85 34.83
C LYS A 421 2.77 -20.06 34.75
N SER A 422 3.77 -20.44 35.52
CA SER A 422 5.11 -19.91 35.34
C SER A 422 5.60 -20.39 33.97
N ILE A 423 5.34 -19.59 32.94
CA ILE A 423 5.88 -19.78 31.60
C ILE A 423 7.38 -19.58 31.77
N LEU A 424 8.10 -20.70 31.92
CA LEU A 424 9.54 -20.76 31.66
C LEU A 424 9.74 -20.06 30.31
N LYS A 425 10.53 -18.96 30.27
CA LYS A 425 10.83 -18.24 29.01
C LYS A 425 11.12 -19.29 27.95
N SER A 426 10.30 -19.32 26.88
CA SER A 426 10.34 -20.42 25.92
C SER A 426 11.76 -20.60 25.41
N THR A 427 12.21 -21.86 25.32
CA THR A 427 13.50 -22.19 24.71
C THR A 427 13.56 -21.86 23.22
N LEU A 428 12.44 -21.42 22.63
CA LEU A 428 12.33 -20.87 21.28
C LEU A 428 12.39 -19.32 21.23
N SER A 429 12.57 -18.64 22.36
CA SER A 429 12.79 -17.18 22.42
C SER A 429 14.00 -16.78 21.55
N GLY A 430 13.75 -16.03 20.47
CA GLY A 430 14.79 -15.58 19.54
C GLY A 430 15.17 -16.55 18.41
N THR A 431 14.62 -17.77 18.36
CA THR A 431 14.83 -18.68 17.22
C THR A 431 14.20 -18.12 15.93
N LEU A 432 14.57 -18.71 14.80
CA LEU A 432 13.98 -18.42 13.49
C LEU A 432 13.51 -19.71 12.82
N SER A 433 12.37 -19.66 12.15
CA SER A 433 11.89 -20.67 11.22
C SER A 433 11.45 -20.02 9.91
N ILE A 434 11.54 -20.76 8.81
CA ILE A 434 11.09 -20.31 7.48
C ILE A 434 10.26 -21.44 6.87
N ASN A 435 8.99 -21.18 6.57
CA ASN A 435 8.01 -22.18 6.13
C ASN A 435 7.98 -23.44 7.03
N GLY A 436 8.07 -23.24 8.34
CA GLY A 436 8.09 -24.30 9.36
C GLY A 436 9.45 -24.97 9.59
N GLU A 437 10.43 -24.80 8.71
CA GLU A 437 11.78 -25.36 8.84
C GLU A 437 12.61 -24.50 9.82
N PRO A 438 13.18 -25.05 10.91
CA PRO A 438 14.03 -24.29 11.84
C PRO A 438 15.37 -23.89 11.21
N VAL A 439 15.75 -22.61 11.34
CA VAL A 439 16.98 -22.05 10.76
C VAL A 439 17.95 -21.64 11.86
N GLN A 440 19.17 -22.18 11.82
CA GLN A 440 20.26 -21.75 12.68
C GLN A 440 20.83 -20.43 12.16
N VAL A 441 20.83 -19.40 13.01
CA VAL A 441 21.23 -18.03 12.63
C VAL A 441 22.58 -17.70 13.30
N GLU A 442 23.68 -18.07 12.63
CA GLU A 442 25.02 -17.59 13.00
C GLU A 442 25.24 -16.15 12.48
N ASP A 443 24.84 -15.89 11.24
CA ASP A 443 24.62 -14.56 10.67
C ASP A 443 23.29 -14.56 9.90
N ILE A 444 22.50 -13.48 10.03
CA ILE A 444 21.26 -13.27 9.27
C ILE A 444 21.54 -13.11 7.76
N ASN A 445 22.75 -12.70 7.39
CA ASN A 445 23.15 -12.44 6.01
C ASN A 445 23.33 -13.72 5.17
N ASP A 446 23.62 -14.87 5.78
CA ASP A 446 23.87 -16.14 5.06
C ASP A 446 22.61 -16.92 4.68
N ILE A 447 21.47 -16.55 5.27
CA ILE A 447 20.13 -17.11 5.03
C ILE A 447 19.64 -16.73 3.63
N ASN A 448 18.70 -17.48 3.07
CA ASN A 448 17.84 -16.99 2.01
C ASN A 448 16.41 -17.50 2.24
N ILE A 449 15.43 -16.60 2.37
CA ILE A 449 14.02 -17.03 2.59
C ILE A 449 13.49 -17.86 1.42
N HIS A 450 14.01 -17.62 0.21
CA HIS A 450 13.58 -18.30 -1.00
C HIS A 450 14.09 -19.75 -1.10
N ASP A 451 15.19 -20.11 -0.43
CA ASP A 451 15.70 -21.50 -0.34
C ASP A 451 14.71 -22.45 0.39
N TYR A 452 13.80 -21.89 1.18
CA TYR A 452 12.74 -22.59 1.92
C TYR A 452 11.35 -22.38 1.32
N SER A 453 11.25 -21.58 0.25
CA SER A 453 9.98 -21.21 -0.38
C SER A 453 9.53 -22.25 -1.41
N SER A 454 8.22 -22.28 -1.67
CA SER A 454 7.62 -23.11 -2.74
C SER A 454 6.70 -22.25 -3.60
N PHE A 455 6.57 -22.62 -4.87
CA PHE A 455 5.83 -21.86 -5.89
C PHE A 455 4.97 -22.82 -6.72
N ALA A 456 3.76 -22.42 -7.08
CA ALA A 456 2.80 -23.29 -7.75
C ALA A 456 3.28 -23.80 -9.13
N ASN A 457 4.13 -23.03 -9.81
CA ASN A 457 4.77 -23.38 -11.06
C ASN A 457 6.22 -22.85 -11.08
N GLU A 458 7.12 -23.57 -10.42
CA GLU A 458 8.57 -23.24 -10.41
C GLU A 458 9.21 -23.15 -11.81
N GLN A 459 8.58 -23.71 -12.85
CA GLN A 459 9.04 -23.62 -14.24
C GLN A 459 8.72 -22.27 -14.88
N ALA A 460 7.75 -21.51 -14.35
CA ALA A 460 7.39 -20.16 -14.78
C ALA A 460 8.13 -19.04 -14.02
N LEU A 461 8.96 -19.37 -13.03
CA LEU A 461 9.84 -18.38 -12.37
C LEU A 461 10.90 -17.88 -13.35
N LEU A 462 11.19 -16.56 -13.32
CA LEU A 462 12.26 -15.99 -14.14
C LEU A 462 13.62 -16.65 -13.85
N PRO A 463 14.47 -16.90 -14.86
CA PRO A 463 15.76 -17.58 -14.68
C PRO A 463 16.65 -16.94 -13.62
N GLU A 464 16.68 -15.60 -13.54
CA GLU A 464 17.46 -14.83 -12.57
C GLU A 464 17.01 -15.12 -11.13
N PHE A 465 15.69 -15.04 -10.88
CA PHE A 465 15.12 -15.33 -9.57
C PHE A 465 15.31 -16.81 -9.21
N LYS A 466 15.05 -17.72 -10.15
CA LYS A 466 15.24 -19.16 -9.96
C LYS A 466 16.70 -19.54 -9.66
N ASN A 467 17.67 -18.87 -10.28
CA ASN A 467 19.10 -19.05 -10.01
C ASN A 467 19.54 -18.48 -8.65
N SER A 468 18.74 -17.62 -8.01
CA SER A 468 19.01 -17.13 -6.64
C SER A 468 18.64 -18.15 -5.55
N ILE A 469 17.83 -19.16 -5.90
CA ILE A 469 17.30 -20.18 -4.98
C ILE A 469 18.23 -21.40 -4.94
N ARG A 470 18.67 -21.80 -3.74
CA ARG A 470 19.43 -23.05 -3.56
C ARG A 470 18.49 -24.26 -3.61
N LEU A 471 18.49 -24.97 -4.74
CA LEU A 471 17.80 -26.25 -4.87
C LEU A 471 18.29 -27.24 -3.80
N LYS A 472 17.33 -27.89 -3.09
CA LYS A 472 17.57 -28.82 -1.97
C LYS A 472 18.46 -30.05 -2.30
N SER A 473 18.84 -30.24 -3.56
CA SER A 473 19.78 -31.28 -4.04
C SER A 473 21.24 -30.84 -4.17
N SER A 474 21.57 -29.56 -3.96
CA SER A 474 22.94 -29.06 -4.05
C SER A 474 23.68 -29.25 -2.70
N PRO A 475 24.86 -29.91 -2.68
CA PRO A 475 25.65 -29.97 -1.45
C PRO A 475 26.11 -28.56 -1.06
N ALA A 476 25.96 -28.22 0.23
CA ALA A 476 26.41 -26.94 0.75
C ALA A 476 27.92 -26.76 0.47
N LYS A 477 28.28 -25.67 -0.23
CA LYS A 477 29.66 -25.20 -0.28
C LYS A 477 29.96 -24.46 1.02
N PRO A 478 30.80 -24.97 1.93
CA PRO A 478 31.28 -24.17 3.04
C PRO A 478 32.20 -23.07 2.49
N SER A 479 31.85 -21.80 2.71
CA SER A 479 32.75 -20.67 2.49
C SER A 479 33.78 -20.56 3.62
N MET A 480 34.59 -21.61 3.80
CA MET A 480 35.74 -21.60 4.69
C MET A 480 36.99 -21.16 3.92
N ASP A 481 37.22 -19.85 3.88
CA ASP A 481 38.51 -19.28 3.51
C ASP A 481 39.52 -19.57 4.62
N PHE A 482 40.34 -20.61 4.43
CA PHE A 482 41.46 -20.93 5.31
C PHE A 482 42.63 -19.98 5.06
N LEU A 483 43.31 -19.55 6.13
CA LEU A 483 44.67 -19.01 6.00
C LEU A 483 45.64 -20.12 5.59
N THR A 484 46.78 -19.73 5.05
CA THR A 484 47.83 -20.65 4.56
C THR A 484 48.53 -21.48 5.65
N ASP A 485 48.13 -21.34 6.92
CA ASP A 485 48.54 -22.17 8.06
C ASP A 485 47.44 -23.13 8.57
N GLY A 486 46.24 -23.09 7.98
CA GLY A 486 45.10 -23.93 8.38
C GLY A 486 44.26 -23.41 9.56
N SER A 487 44.55 -22.21 10.08
CA SER A 487 43.74 -21.62 11.17
C SER A 487 42.40 -21.00 10.66
N PRO A 488 41.29 -21.16 11.41
CA PRO A 488 39.98 -20.63 11.02
C PRO A 488 39.84 -19.13 11.33
N VAL A 489 39.42 -18.34 10.34
CA VAL A 489 39.34 -16.88 10.43
C VAL A 489 38.05 -16.42 11.14
N LYS A 490 38.13 -16.14 12.44
CA LYS A 490 37.11 -15.32 13.11
C LYS A 490 37.32 -13.84 12.80
N ARG A 491 36.57 -13.30 11.84
CA ARG A 491 36.37 -11.85 11.65
C ARG A 491 34.90 -11.50 11.83
N ARG A 492 34.61 -10.46 12.62
CA ARG A 492 33.44 -9.62 12.39
C ARG A 492 33.78 -8.72 11.21
N SER A 493 33.10 -8.92 10.07
CA SER A 493 33.28 -8.09 8.88
C SER A 493 32.98 -6.64 9.20
N SER A 494 33.91 -5.74 8.86
CA SER A 494 33.68 -4.30 9.00
C SER A 494 32.77 -3.77 7.89
N PHE A 495 32.08 -2.66 8.15
CA PHE A 495 31.27 -1.95 7.13
C PHE A 495 32.07 -1.63 5.84
N VAL A 496 33.39 -1.46 5.97
CA VAL A 496 34.34 -1.21 4.86
C VAL A 496 34.62 -2.46 4.03
N GLU A 497 34.44 -3.67 4.57
CA GLU A 497 34.55 -4.93 3.82
C GLU A 497 33.24 -5.26 3.08
N ILE A 498 32.08 -4.97 3.67
CA ILE A 498 30.76 -5.05 3.00
C ILE A 498 30.74 -4.16 1.75
N ALA A 499 31.19 -2.91 1.86
CA ALA A 499 31.31 -1.98 0.73
C ALA A 499 32.21 -2.52 -0.42
N LYS A 500 33.20 -3.37 -0.12
CA LYS A 500 34.08 -3.99 -1.14
C LYS A 500 33.43 -5.20 -1.82
N GLN A 501 32.55 -5.93 -1.15
CA GLN A 501 31.77 -6.99 -1.78
C GLN A 501 30.73 -6.43 -2.76
N VAL A 502 30.12 -5.29 -2.47
CA VAL A 502 29.20 -4.59 -3.41
C VAL A 502 29.93 -4.22 -4.72
N VAL A 503 31.16 -3.71 -4.64
CA VAL A 503 32.02 -3.42 -5.81
C VAL A 503 32.36 -4.68 -6.63
N SER A 504 32.21 -5.89 -6.08
CA SER A 504 32.34 -7.13 -6.88
C SER A 504 31.11 -7.41 -7.76
N MET A 505 29.91 -7.03 -7.31
CA MET A 505 28.66 -7.16 -8.09
C MET A 505 28.61 -6.16 -9.26
N GLU A 506 29.32 -5.03 -9.17
CA GLU A 506 29.48 -4.06 -10.25
C GLU A 506 29.98 -4.71 -11.56
N LYS A 507 30.85 -5.74 -11.45
CA LYS A 507 31.32 -6.51 -12.61
C LYS A 507 30.25 -7.34 -13.30
N VAL A 508 29.19 -7.74 -12.60
CA VAL A 508 28.04 -8.46 -13.19
C VAL A 508 27.16 -7.46 -13.93
N LEU A 509 26.83 -6.33 -13.30
CA LEU A 509 26.00 -5.26 -13.88
C LEU A 509 26.64 -4.62 -15.13
N MET A 510 27.98 -4.52 -15.18
CA MET A 510 28.70 -3.99 -16.35
C MET A 510 28.56 -4.83 -17.64
N HIS A 511 28.15 -6.10 -17.55
CA HIS A 511 27.96 -6.98 -18.70
C HIS A 511 26.51 -7.04 -19.21
N TRP A 512 25.58 -6.29 -18.60
CA TRP A 512 24.19 -6.25 -19.05
C TRP A 512 24.06 -5.63 -20.46
N PRO A 513 23.37 -6.27 -21.42
CA PRO A 513 23.18 -5.71 -22.76
C PRO A 513 22.34 -4.42 -22.71
N ARG A 514 23.00 -3.25 -22.81
CA ARG A 514 22.31 -1.95 -22.88
C ARG A 514 21.65 -1.77 -24.26
N PRO A 515 20.30 -1.73 -24.36
CA PRO A 515 19.66 -1.46 -25.64
C PRO A 515 19.93 -0.01 -26.04
N ARG A 516 20.67 0.20 -27.13
CA ARG A 516 20.75 1.54 -27.73
C ARG A 516 19.35 1.94 -28.21
N THR A 517 18.97 3.20 -27.97
CA THR A 517 17.69 3.84 -28.38
C THR A 517 16.42 3.50 -27.59
N ARG A 518 16.36 3.85 -26.29
CA ARG A 518 15.11 4.30 -25.64
C ARG A 518 15.35 5.59 -24.81
N PRO A 519 14.50 6.63 -24.89
CA PRO A 519 14.65 7.85 -24.09
C PRO A 519 14.49 7.61 -22.58
N ARG A 520 15.20 8.39 -21.77
CA ARG A 520 15.37 8.19 -20.31
C ARG A 520 14.22 8.79 -19.46
N SER A 521 13.01 8.86 -20.02
CA SER A 521 11.90 9.65 -19.50
C SER A 521 10.57 8.87 -19.44
N ARG A 522 10.61 7.66 -18.87
CA ARG A 522 9.41 6.88 -18.53
C ARG A 522 9.37 6.70 -17.01
N HIS A 523 8.56 7.53 -16.34
CA HIS A 523 8.21 7.31 -14.93
C HIS A 523 7.16 6.21 -14.86
N HIS A 524 7.44 5.14 -14.11
CA HIS A 524 6.53 4.02 -13.92
C HIS A 524 5.62 4.28 -12.70
N SER A 525 4.48 4.93 -12.97
CA SER A 525 3.31 4.88 -12.08
C SER A 525 3.00 3.41 -11.77
N SER A 526 2.69 3.05 -10.51
CA SER A 526 2.52 1.65 -10.03
C SER A 526 1.43 0.80 -10.72
N SER A 527 0.76 1.39 -11.71
CA SER A 527 0.01 0.85 -12.84
C SER A 527 0.78 -0.19 -13.70
N SER A 528 1.59 -1.09 -13.12
CA SER A 528 2.33 -2.14 -13.85
C SER A 528 1.44 -3.25 -14.42
N GLU A 529 0.17 -3.28 -14.00
CA GLU A 529 -0.89 -4.13 -14.56
C GLU A 529 -1.23 -3.76 -16.04
N ASP A 530 -0.70 -2.65 -16.58
CA ASP A 530 -0.84 -2.19 -17.98
C ASP A 530 0.27 -2.70 -18.95
N MET A 531 0.60 -4.00 -18.94
CA MET A 531 1.43 -4.57 -20.01
C MET A 531 0.65 -4.57 -21.34
N ASN A 532 0.94 -3.59 -22.21
CA ASN A 532 0.26 -3.44 -23.51
C ASN A 532 0.47 -4.66 -24.41
N ASP A 533 -0.63 -5.12 -25.01
CA ASP A 533 -0.60 -6.03 -26.16
C ASP A 533 0.10 -5.32 -27.34
N THR A 534 1.36 -5.66 -27.61
CA THR A 534 2.00 -5.40 -28.92
C THR A 534 1.90 -6.66 -29.76
N GLU A 535 0.85 -6.76 -30.57
CA GLU A 535 0.80 -7.67 -31.70
C GLU A 535 2.02 -7.42 -32.62
N SER A 536 2.60 -8.49 -33.15
CA SER A 536 3.76 -8.40 -34.04
C SER A 536 3.33 -7.96 -35.45
N GLU A 537 3.48 -6.68 -35.78
CA GLU A 537 3.44 -6.22 -37.17
C GLU A 537 4.62 -6.85 -37.94
N GLU A 538 4.34 -7.86 -38.76
CA GLU A 538 5.32 -8.41 -39.71
C GLU A 538 5.60 -7.39 -40.82
N ASP A 539 6.87 -6.97 -40.96
CA ASP A 539 7.29 -5.91 -41.88
C ASP A 539 7.21 -6.38 -43.35
N SER A 540 6.05 -6.15 -43.96
CA SER A 540 5.66 -6.71 -45.26
C SER A 540 6.32 -6.00 -46.45
N ASN A 541 7.65 -6.02 -46.56
CA ASN A 541 8.34 -5.43 -47.71
C ASN A 541 9.71 -6.06 -48.07
N ARG A 542 9.73 -7.05 -48.98
CA ARG A 542 10.91 -7.34 -49.81
C ARG A 542 10.58 -8.02 -51.15
N ASN A 543 10.74 -7.22 -52.21
CA ASN A 543 10.87 -7.50 -53.65
C ASN A 543 10.76 -8.96 -54.17
N LYS A 544 9.84 -9.16 -55.14
CA LYS A 544 9.87 -10.27 -56.10
C LYS A 544 10.84 -9.97 -57.26
N ILE A 545 11.80 -10.86 -57.53
CA ILE A 545 12.42 -11.07 -58.86
C ILE A 545 12.59 -12.61 -59.04
N PRO A 546 12.40 -13.21 -60.25
CA PRO A 546 12.04 -14.64 -60.35
C PRO A 546 12.93 -15.53 -61.26
N VAL A 547 12.69 -16.86 -61.20
CA VAL A 547 13.16 -17.97 -62.09
C VAL A 547 14.70 -18.19 -62.11
N HIS A 548 15.28 -19.39 -61.92
CA HIS A 548 15.13 -20.63 -62.72
C HIS A 548 15.76 -21.86 -62.02
N SER A 549 15.34 -23.09 -62.42
CA SER A 549 16.07 -24.40 -62.50
C SER A 549 17.25 -24.71 -61.53
N ASP A 550 17.43 -25.90 -60.93
CA ASP A 550 16.76 -27.23 -61.00
C ASP A 550 17.40 -28.16 -59.90
N SER A 551 17.14 -29.46 -59.66
CA SER A 551 16.28 -30.52 -60.25
C SER A 551 16.10 -31.67 -59.22
N GLY A 552 15.30 -32.70 -59.53
CA GLY A 552 15.55 -34.09 -59.09
C GLY A 552 14.63 -34.72 -58.04
N SER A 553 13.70 -35.58 -58.51
CA SER A 553 13.27 -36.92 -57.98
C SER A 553 13.30 -37.20 -56.45
N THR A 554 12.32 -37.89 -55.83
CA THR A 554 11.45 -38.97 -56.37
C THR A 554 10.24 -39.26 -55.44
N THR A 555 9.09 -39.71 -55.99
CA THR A 555 8.08 -40.69 -55.45
C THR A 555 7.63 -40.66 -53.96
N GLN A 556 6.34 -40.86 -53.59
CA GLN A 556 5.07 -41.00 -54.33
C GLN A 556 3.88 -40.97 -53.31
N SER A 557 2.67 -40.56 -53.76
CA SER A 557 1.30 -41.04 -53.38
C SER A 557 0.91 -41.45 -51.94
N ASP A 558 -0.33 -41.25 -51.46
CA ASP A 558 -1.43 -40.31 -51.79
C ASP A 558 -2.60 -40.51 -50.78
N LEU A 559 -3.61 -39.63 -50.85
CA LEU A 559 -5.01 -39.83 -50.40
C LEU A 559 -5.34 -40.21 -48.93
N SER A 560 -6.09 -39.30 -48.28
CA SER A 560 -7.09 -39.61 -47.23
C SER A 560 -8.43 -40.08 -47.90
N PRO A 561 -9.52 -40.52 -47.21
CA PRO A 561 -10.15 -39.82 -46.07
C PRO A 561 -10.91 -40.66 -44.99
N SER A 562 -11.34 -39.96 -43.93
CA SER A 562 -12.58 -40.13 -43.14
C SER A 562 -13.08 -41.52 -42.68
N LEU A 563 -13.33 -41.67 -41.37
CA LEU A 563 -14.69 -41.69 -40.78
C LEU A 563 -14.67 -41.90 -39.25
N SER A 564 -15.72 -41.44 -38.58
CA SER A 564 -16.02 -41.74 -37.17
C SER A 564 -17.24 -42.67 -37.05
N PRO A 565 -17.40 -43.36 -35.92
CA PRO A 565 -18.75 -43.70 -35.44
C PRO A 565 -18.96 -43.48 -33.93
N GLN A 566 -20.23 -43.27 -33.55
CA GLN A 566 -20.74 -43.34 -32.16
C GLN A 566 -21.46 -44.68 -31.92
N ASN A 567 -21.85 -44.96 -30.66
CA ASN A 567 -22.85 -45.91 -30.11
C ASN A 567 -22.27 -46.79 -28.95
N MET A 568 -23.01 -47.21 -27.90
CA MET A 568 -24.42 -46.99 -27.53
C MET A 568 -24.72 -47.21 -26.01
N THR A 569 -25.77 -46.53 -25.51
CA THR A 569 -26.87 -46.85 -24.53
C THR A 569 -26.96 -48.25 -23.85
N PRO A 570 -27.72 -48.49 -22.73
CA PRO A 570 -29.06 -47.88 -22.42
C PRO A 570 -29.60 -47.76 -20.95
N ASP A 571 -30.76 -47.05 -20.79
CA ASP A 571 -31.96 -47.23 -19.90
C ASP A 571 -31.86 -47.88 -18.48
N ARG A 572 -32.60 -47.52 -17.40
CA ARG A 572 -34.05 -47.15 -17.27
C ARG A 572 -34.52 -46.82 -15.81
N GLN A 573 -35.36 -45.79 -15.67
CA GLN A 573 -36.63 -45.68 -14.88
C GLN A 573 -36.80 -45.87 -13.32
N LEU A 574 -37.54 -44.89 -12.73
CA LEU A 574 -38.56 -44.97 -11.63
C LEU A 574 -38.07 -45.21 -10.17
N THR A 575 -38.70 -44.72 -9.06
CA THR A 575 -39.97 -44.00 -8.75
C THR A 575 -39.77 -42.85 -7.70
N GLY A 576 -40.79 -41.99 -7.48
CA GLY A 576 -40.76 -40.77 -6.62
C GLY A 576 -40.75 -40.95 -5.08
N GLY A 577 -41.15 -39.99 -4.23
CA GLY A 577 -41.65 -38.62 -4.48
C GLY A 577 -42.30 -37.96 -3.23
N GLY A 578 -42.59 -36.65 -3.29
CA GLY A 578 -43.29 -35.85 -2.25
C GLY A 578 -42.35 -35.09 -1.27
N LEU A 579 -42.72 -33.93 -0.69
CA LEU A 579 -43.85 -33.02 -0.96
C LEU A 579 -43.47 -31.58 -0.51
N LEU A 580 -44.04 -30.55 -1.15
CA LEU A 580 -43.84 -29.11 -0.85
C LEU A 580 -45.14 -28.47 -0.35
N THR A 581 -45.07 -27.65 0.71
CA THR A 581 -46.18 -26.80 1.19
C THR A 581 -45.68 -25.54 1.92
N THR A 582 -45.96 -24.37 1.33
CA THR A 582 -46.29 -23.04 1.92
C THR A 582 -46.27 -22.08 0.72
N GLU A 583 -47.40 -21.75 0.12
CA GLU A 583 -48.30 -20.65 0.52
C GLU A 583 -47.68 -19.26 0.29
N ALA A 584 -48.40 -18.43 -0.47
CA ALA A 584 -48.04 -17.07 -0.82
C ALA A 584 -49.22 -16.14 -0.50
N VAL A 585 -48.90 -14.91 -0.06
CA VAL A 585 -49.86 -13.81 0.13
C VAL A 585 -49.21 -12.55 -0.45
N GLU A 586 -50.02 -11.73 -1.12
CA GLU A 586 -49.62 -10.52 -1.84
C GLU A 586 -49.33 -9.35 -0.88
N HIS A 587 -48.61 -8.32 -1.35
CA HIS A 587 -49.01 -6.91 -1.15
C HIS A 587 -48.22 -5.94 -2.04
N ASP A 588 -48.99 -5.23 -2.88
CA ASP A 588 -48.85 -3.86 -3.43
C ASP A 588 -47.57 -3.38 -4.14
N ASP A 589 -47.78 -2.97 -5.40
CA ASP A 589 -46.87 -2.18 -6.24
C ASP A 589 -46.70 -0.72 -5.77
N VAL A 590 -45.52 -0.14 -6.02
CA VAL A 590 -45.33 1.31 -6.08
C VAL A 590 -44.68 1.70 -7.42
N VAL A 591 -45.46 2.30 -8.30
CA VAL A 591 -45.04 2.67 -9.66
C VAL A 591 -44.15 3.91 -9.65
N LEU A 592 -42.87 3.74 -10.00
CA LEU A 592 -41.96 4.86 -10.29
C LEU A 592 -42.17 5.37 -11.72
N SER A 593 -43.03 6.38 -11.87
CA SER A 593 -43.30 7.04 -13.15
C SER A 593 -42.10 7.87 -13.63
N VAL A 594 -41.50 7.49 -14.76
CA VAL A 594 -40.51 8.31 -15.47
C VAL A 594 -41.19 9.55 -16.03
N VAL A 595 -40.81 10.73 -15.56
CA VAL A 595 -41.26 12.02 -16.12
C VAL A 595 -40.09 12.67 -16.86
N THR A 596 -40.19 12.74 -18.19
CA THR A 596 -39.34 13.59 -19.01
C THR A 596 -39.94 14.99 -19.08
N SER A 597 -39.15 16.02 -18.77
CA SER A 597 -39.56 17.42 -18.90
C SER A 597 -38.93 18.05 -20.14
N ASN A 598 -39.75 18.33 -21.15
CA ASN A 598 -39.32 19.01 -22.36
C ASN A 598 -40.22 20.24 -22.63
N SER A 599 -39.60 21.35 -23.03
CA SER A 599 -40.22 22.54 -23.67
C SER A 599 -41.51 23.14 -23.08
N LEU A 600 -41.41 24.39 -22.59
CA LEU A 600 -42.46 25.40 -22.75
C LEU A 600 -41.85 26.72 -23.26
N HIS A 601 -42.61 27.45 -24.07
CA HIS A 601 -42.24 28.71 -24.73
C HIS A 601 -43.18 29.82 -24.26
N GLU A 602 -42.65 31.03 -24.05
CA GLU A 602 -43.28 32.37 -24.19
C GLU A 602 -42.12 33.40 -24.05
N HIS A 603 -41.85 34.36 -24.95
CA HIS A 603 -42.64 35.52 -25.43
C HIS A 603 -43.07 36.46 -24.28
N ASP A 604 -42.80 37.77 -24.25
CA ASP A 604 -42.05 38.74 -25.11
C ASP A 604 -41.51 39.88 -24.18
N GLY A 605 -40.67 40.87 -24.55
CA GLY A 605 -40.00 41.26 -25.80
C GLY A 605 -39.54 42.74 -25.75
N TYR A 606 -38.63 43.15 -26.65
CA TYR A 606 -38.10 44.55 -26.83
C TYR A 606 -37.30 45.14 -25.64
N VAL A 607 -36.35 46.09 -25.79
CA VAL A 607 -36.19 47.23 -26.74
C VAL A 607 -34.75 47.35 -27.29
N LYS A 608 -34.58 47.87 -28.52
CA LYS A 608 -33.29 48.28 -29.13
C LYS A 608 -32.90 49.75 -28.84
N LYS A 609 -31.58 49.99 -28.78
CA LYS A 609 -30.84 51.19 -29.27
C LYS A 609 -29.33 50.80 -29.31
N GLU A 610 -28.49 51.07 -30.32
CA GLU A 610 -28.22 52.26 -31.16
C GLU A 610 -27.69 53.47 -30.36
N GLN A 611 -26.53 54.07 -30.68
CA GLN A 611 -25.45 53.75 -31.63
C GLN A 611 -24.15 54.51 -31.21
N ASP A 612 -23.13 54.56 -32.07
CA ASP A 612 -21.92 55.42 -32.03
C ASP A 612 -20.85 55.16 -30.93
N GLY A 613 -19.56 55.44 -31.12
CA GLY A 613 -18.82 55.79 -32.35
C GLY A 613 -17.48 56.51 -32.09
N CYS A 614 -16.40 56.11 -32.80
CA CYS A 614 -15.07 56.78 -32.85
C CYS A 614 -14.26 56.83 -31.52
N THR A 615 -12.93 57.04 -31.45
CA THR A 615 -11.80 56.93 -32.41
C THR A 615 -10.48 56.71 -31.65
N VAL A 616 -9.51 56.07 -32.33
CA VAL A 616 -8.03 56.22 -32.30
C VAL A 616 -7.39 57.13 -31.23
N ASP A 617 -6.39 56.61 -30.49
CA ASP A 617 -5.02 57.19 -30.40
C ASP A 617 -4.03 56.27 -29.64
N GLU A 618 -2.81 56.10 -30.19
CA GLU A 618 -1.59 55.72 -29.45
C GLU A 618 -0.75 56.99 -29.19
N PRO A 619 0.15 57.00 -28.19
CA PRO A 619 1.56 57.05 -28.59
C PRO A 619 2.56 56.28 -27.70
N THR A 620 3.42 55.51 -28.38
CA THR A 620 4.89 55.36 -28.22
C THR A 620 5.61 55.54 -26.86
N GLU A 621 6.38 54.49 -26.54
CA GLU A 621 7.80 54.47 -26.10
C GLU A 621 8.34 55.47 -25.05
N ASN A 622 8.93 54.93 -23.97
CA ASN A 622 10.38 54.90 -23.69
C ASN A 622 10.60 54.04 -22.41
N SER A 623 11.48 53.03 -22.31
CA SER A 623 12.92 52.85 -22.63
C SER A 623 13.86 53.12 -21.44
N ALA A 624 15.01 52.42 -21.43
CA ALA A 624 16.08 52.42 -20.42
C ALA A 624 15.75 51.88 -19.00
N LEU A 625 16.73 51.51 -18.16
CA LEU A 625 17.89 50.60 -18.31
C LEU A 625 18.65 50.55 -16.95
N MET A 626 19.44 49.50 -16.72
CA MET A 626 20.37 49.33 -15.57
C MET A 626 19.69 49.23 -14.19
N LYS A 627 20.35 48.73 -13.12
CA LYS A 627 21.23 47.57 -12.87
C LYS A 627 21.86 47.80 -11.50
N ASN A 628 21.98 46.75 -10.69
CA ASN A 628 22.75 46.72 -9.44
C ASN A 628 22.18 47.66 -8.33
N GLY A 629 22.46 47.45 -7.05
CA GLY A 629 23.20 46.39 -6.38
C GLY A 629 23.43 46.73 -4.91
N GLU A 630 24.16 45.86 -4.19
CA GLU A 630 24.65 46.06 -2.81
C GLU A 630 23.57 46.30 -1.73
N GLY A 631 23.18 45.21 -1.05
CA GLY A 631 22.55 45.31 0.27
C GLY A 631 23.57 45.69 1.34
N LYS A 632 23.12 46.41 2.38
CA LYS A 632 23.89 46.61 3.62
C LYS A 632 23.21 45.90 4.78
N GLU A 633 24.01 45.25 5.62
CA GLU A 633 23.56 44.70 6.88
C GLU A 633 23.10 45.80 7.85
N SER A 634 22.13 45.49 8.68
CA SER A 634 22.02 46.09 10.01
C SER A 634 21.43 45.09 11.00
N LYS A 635 22.14 44.85 12.10
CA LYS A 635 21.58 44.16 13.28
C LYS A 635 20.74 45.15 14.08
N VAL A 636 19.60 44.69 14.59
CA VAL A 636 18.92 45.28 15.74
C VAL A 636 18.47 44.13 16.64
N GLU A 637 18.77 44.22 17.94
CA GLU A 637 18.33 43.28 18.97
C GLU A 637 17.11 43.81 19.74
N SER A 638 16.53 42.95 20.60
CA SER A 638 15.41 43.21 21.51
C SER A 638 14.02 43.35 20.84
N ALA A 639 12.90 43.06 21.50
CA ALA A 639 12.72 42.81 22.94
C ALA A 639 11.71 41.69 23.24
N GLU A 640 11.78 41.14 24.45
CA GLU A 640 10.74 40.25 24.99
C GLU A 640 9.42 41.01 25.23
N SER A 641 8.28 40.31 25.08
CA SER A 641 7.13 40.60 25.95
C SER A 641 6.29 39.35 26.20
N SER A 642 6.28 38.89 27.45
CA SER A 642 5.33 37.88 27.91
C SER A 642 3.95 38.50 28.14
N ARG A 643 2.89 37.90 27.58
CA ARG A 643 1.51 38.06 28.09
C ARG A 643 0.72 36.77 27.89
N ARG A 644 0.47 36.06 29.00
CA ARG A 644 -0.63 35.10 29.10
C ARG A 644 -1.96 35.87 29.08
N LEU A 645 -2.99 35.34 28.41
CA LEU A 645 -4.39 35.52 28.82
C LEU A 645 -5.30 34.52 28.07
N CYS A 646 -5.75 33.51 28.83
CA CYS A 646 -7.04 32.84 28.65
C CYS A 646 -7.94 33.33 29.82
N PRO A 647 -9.28 33.18 29.82
CA PRO A 647 -9.97 31.99 29.31
C PRO A 647 -11.35 32.23 28.62
N CYS A 648 -11.96 31.11 28.21
CA CYS A 648 -13.40 30.84 28.09
C CYS A 648 -14.30 31.73 27.20
N SER A 649 -14.98 31.07 26.26
CA SER A 649 -16.45 31.11 26.18
C SER A 649 -16.99 29.85 25.48
N CYS A 650 -18.04 29.25 26.04
CA CYS A 650 -18.81 28.20 25.38
C CYS A 650 -20.07 28.82 24.76
N VAL A 651 -20.44 28.38 23.55
CA VAL A 651 -21.78 28.56 22.99
C VAL A 651 -22.16 27.25 22.30
N LEU A 652 -23.40 26.82 22.45
CA LEU A 652 -23.92 25.63 21.76
C LEU A 652 -24.44 26.01 20.36
N LEU A 653 -24.21 25.13 19.39
CA LEU A 653 -25.24 24.54 18.52
C LEU A 653 -24.65 23.33 17.78
#